data_AF-A0A7J3EHC1-F1
#
_entry.id   AF-A0A7J3EHC1-F1
#
_cell.length_a   1.000
_cell.length_b   1.000
_cell.length_c   1.000
_cell.angle_alpha   90.00
_cell.angle_beta   90.00
_cell.angle_gamma   90.00
#
_symmetry.space_group_name_H-M   'P 1'
#
loop_
_entity.id
_entity.type
_entity.pdbx_description
1 polymer ?
#
loop_
_entity_poly.entity_id
_entity_poly.type
_entity_poly.pdbx_seq_one_letter_code
_entity_poly.pdbx_strand_id
1 'polypeptide(L)'
;VKGLADDFGSLKSSFNASKDLANSILLNSLSVYGNFTIVKIQDYMVEDLRYDVTYSKNILTYTGLEVRPKIVSTEKETLLYYYIYTLKSKFVNVSDLDVSTMEILPNGEIQFRRDKLVLDARPAVPVDRQLNRYESLYLFPIDYAVTVKVRIFRFRFLPETYPVKALVTENTSYVNIMGPVLHFRINETLSPIIEKIDTLKILGLPMIDEERLLTKIVNQNTNILRLVENRSYDAALTQLRFLAKKISNLQSNLSNLNISLTLSCVIVIVFIYAFSSLTSTLITDDARKKFLLRFILYFSLFFIFLLSHNEFKIALSILSSNFLLTDIKYLDNFTIVVIGSTLGSLGILIPTLISLYSPPIISLSLDLSIRDVKRHLMRSLLTILAFSLIIASVLAVFKISYSHILSEKVTQTSFKTDVICLQSTSENIIVKNDLVFVKSIEWVNSSYYVKSLYDTITIGPLSGFTAIRLTSPSSGVLDQRFDIIGIDPAFLNDYFKFSPNIVRGGYISGNESAILAPSSLSSYLRLSEKVRVRFVIVSNIANNLVDVAEYDLGDFIVKGFFNPDSVGEIKLPDGSPLVEYPYKTIIVSEALLPDSIDARNLRVTLPRLSLGISQNEPYYVDIFKVKCAFIIPDQKSHIDVYEKAKEFLDVTGCRVFAYSNGVCKTYEELYILNIVGFSSIIPPILIVTSIIVLMMNSIIYERRREIWTLAVVGGNPRSITNMFLMEAFITGLLSTAIGYLFYTGFYLSSSIIAPSISSWYPELFSIFAEMRMVSGFELSSILVMVLIGLGVPLIGSYIPCVKAQGLTLLGRTPRRNIGADVRRRGDMAEYVLPIRATPLDGEALYTYLKDNFFTRAFQVKKLSGSAYQDGTFDFKFTFQFRNVLTECVLRGVRRGDTIYPVLEFPSEYSDAMDLHKFIYELEKTSLNYPSWRERRIRLDITRVQPVTRVRTVDDVLRDVKVIREQLHVVTSKLKTIEKLRATTPSELLADYEAKYAAQADRLNKAIKRLGLELEPLYEQLNSEAQKLNTEMEKLNIAYKLGEMSEEDYKASAEPLKTRLDELTRKLEDIRFVLTQLKMPKVTMPSVRAPAARRAARRKPAEEAPGLMYCPYCGSTNLTKTPSGSIICGRCRRKLR
;
A
#
# COMPACT_ATOMS: atom_id res chain seq x y z
N VAL A 1 -21.45 27.56 69.58
CA VAL A 1 -22.73 28.05 70.16
C VAL A 1 -23.81 27.01 69.93
N LYS A 2 -24.66 26.72 70.93
CA LYS A 2 -25.92 25.98 70.74
C LYS A 2 -27.05 27.02 70.69
N GLY A 3 -27.69 27.20 69.54
CA GLY A 3 -28.82 28.11 69.37
C GLY A 3 -30.09 27.32 69.05
N LEU A 4 -31.24 27.75 69.56
CA LEU A 4 -32.55 27.29 69.11
C LEU A 4 -32.94 28.06 67.84
N ALA A 5 -33.53 27.36 66.87
CA ALA A 5 -34.03 27.97 65.64
C ALA A 5 -35.36 28.70 65.89
N ASP A 6 -35.51 29.88 65.29
CA ASP A 6 -36.77 30.64 65.26
C ASP A 6 -37.79 29.91 64.35
N ASP A 7 -39.09 30.25 64.43
CA ASP A 7 -40.19 29.64 63.63
C ASP A 7 -39.98 29.67 62.09
N PHE A 8 -39.00 30.47 61.62
CA PHE A 8 -38.63 30.62 60.20
C PHE A 8 -37.34 29.89 59.80
N GLY A 9 -36.79 29.00 60.64
CA GLY A 9 -35.62 28.18 60.30
C GLY A 9 -34.29 28.96 60.18
N SER A 10 -34.27 30.21 60.65
CA SER A 10 -33.07 31.05 60.72
C SER A 10 -32.40 30.91 62.08
N LEU A 11 -31.12 30.52 62.12
CA LEU A 11 -30.35 30.47 63.36
C LEU A 11 -29.61 31.80 63.56
N LYS A 12 -29.94 32.53 64.63
CA LYS A 12 -29.26 33.78 65.03
C LYS A 12 -28.36 33.51 66.22
N SER A 13 -27.09 33.85 66.10
CA SER A 13 -26.14 33.81 67.22
C SER A 13 -25.57 35.21 67.42
N SER A 14 -25.60 35.72 68.66
CA SER A 14 -24.99 36.99 69.05
C SER A 14 -23.77 36.76 69.94
N PHE A 15 -22.74 37.61 69.79
CA PHE A 15 -21.53 37.61 70.63
C PHE A 15 -21.16 39.02 71.03
N ASN A 16 -20.76 39.23 72.28
CA ASN A 16 -20.27 40.51 72.77
C ASN A 16 -18.74 40.58 72.61
N ALA A 17 -18.23 41.49 71.77
CA ALA A 17 -16.80 41.65 71.48
C ALA A 17 -16.42 43.13 71.33
N SER A 18 -15.13 43.50 71.43
CA SER A 18 -14.72 44.88 71.14
C SER A 18 -14.77 45.18 69.63
N LYS A 19 -15.00 46.46 69.25
CA LYS A 19 -15.20 46.86 67.84
C LYS A 19 -14.00 46.56 66.93
N ASP A 20 -12.78 46.65 67.45
CA ASP A 20 -11.56 46.32 66.71
C ASP A 20 -11.36 44.82 66.53
N LEU A 21 -11.72 44.01 67.54
CA LEU A 21 -11.70 42.55 67.46
C LEU A 21 -12.80 42.05 66.50
N ALA A 22 -13.99 42.67 66.54
CA ALA A 22 -15.16 42.32 65.73
C ALA A 22 -14.91 42.35 64.21
N ASN A 23 -14.08 43.29 63.73
CA ASN A 23 -13.73 43.42 62.32
C ASN A 23 -12.76 42.33 61.82
N SER A 24 -12.09 41.61 62.73
CA SER A 24 -11.10 40.56 62.42
C SER A 24 -11.66 39.14 62.50
N ILE A 25 -12.90 38.97 62.98
CA ILE A 25 -13.51 37.66 63.21
C ILE A 25 -14.15 37.13 61.92
N LEU A 26 -13.81 35.88 61.58
CA LEU A 26 -14.38 35.11 60.46
C LEU A 26 -15.00 33.81 60.98
N LEU A 27 -16.11 33.37 60.38
CA LEU A 27 -16.80 32.15 60.75
C LEU A 27 -16.07 30.90 60.23
N ASN A 28 -14.97 30.46 60.84
CA ASN A 28 -14.18 29.35 60.26
C ASN A 28 -14.93 27.99 60.19
N SER A 29 -15.72 27.63 61.20
CA SER A 29 -16.42 26.34 61.24
C SER A 29 -17.82 26.43 61.83
N LEU A 30 -18.78 25.70 61.24
CA LEU A 30 -20.17 25.65 61.66
C LEU A 30 -20.68 24.21 61.65
N SER A 31 -21.19 23.72 62.79
CA SER A 31 -21.78 22.40 62.92
C SER A 31 -23.29 22.47 63.14
N VAL A 32 -24.07 21.80 62.30
CA VAL A 32 -25.53 21.70 62.36
C VAL A 32 -25.92 20.30 62.80
N TYR A 33 -26.80 20.21 63.81
CA TYR A 33 -27.31 18.95 64.34
C TYR A 33 -28.62 18.57 63.64
N GLY A 34 -28.72 17.33 63.17
CA GLY A 34 -29.88 16.82 62.44
C GLY A 34 -29.76 16.94 60.92
N ASN A 35 -30.78 16.47 60.20
CA ASN A 35 -30.79 16.42 58.73
C ASN A 35 -31.20 17.77 58.12
N PHE A 36 -30.39 18.80 58.33
CA PHE A 36 -30.61 20.14 57.79
C PHE A 36 -29.38 20.63 57.04
N THR A 37 -29.53 21.00 55.76
CA THR A 37 -28.46 21.59 54.95
C THR A 37 -28.58 23.11 54.95
N ILE A 38 -27.44 23.79 55.03
CA ILE A 38 -27.38 25.24 54.92
C ILE A 38 -27.47 25.64 53.44
N VAL A 39 -28.38 26.57 53.13
CA VAL A 39 -28.58 27.05 51.75
C VAL A 39 -28.03 28.47 51.58
N LYS A 40 -28.18 29.31 52.61
CA LYS A 40 -27.74 30.71 52.59
C LYS A 40 -27.16 31.11 53.94
N ILE A 41 -26.07 31.87 53.92
CA ILE A 41 -25.49 32.52 55.10
C ILE A 41 -25.51 34.03 54.83
N GLN A 42 -26.34 34.76 55.55
CA GLN A 42 -26.59 36.20 55.36
C GLN A 42 -27.02 36.50 53.91
N ASP A 43 -26.17 37.20 53.14
CA ASP A 43 -26.38 37.55 51.74
C ASP A 43 -25.66 36.59 50.77
N TYR A 44 -24.82 35.69 51.28
CA TYR A 44 -24.08 34.72 50.47
C TYR A 44 -24.86 33.42 50.32
N MET A 45 -25.04 32.98 49.07
CA MET A 45 -25.49 31.62 48.79
C MET A 45 -24.36 30.66 49.09
N VAL A 46 -24.70 29.51 49.69
CA VAL A 46 -23.70 28.50 50.04
C VAL A 46 -22.99 27.96 48.79
N GLU A 47 -23.66 27.92 47.63
CA GLU A 47 -23.08 27.51 46.35
C GLU A 47 -21.86 28.37 45.92
N ASP A 48 -21.83 29.64 46.32
CA ASP A 48 -20.79 30.61 45.95
C ASP A 48 -19.61 30.65 46.95
N LEU A 49 -19.79 30.05 48.13
CA LEU A 49 -18.77 30.00 49.18
C LEU A 49 -17.79 28.84 48.96
N ARG A 50 -16.51 29.04 49.27
CA ARG A 50 -15.53 27.96 49.37
C ARG A 50 -15.59 27.39 50.79
N TYR A 51 -15.90 26.11 50.91
CA TYR A 51 -15.95 25.41 52.19
C TYR A 51 -15.79 23.91 51.96
N ASP A 52 -15.33 23.21 52.99
CA ASP A 52 -15.39 21.75 53.07
C ASP A 52 -16.51 21.34 54.01
N VAL A 53 -17.19 20.24 53.70
CA VAL A 53 -18.31 19.74 54.51
C VAL A 53 -18.16 18.26 54.75
N THR A 54 -18.37 17.86 56.00
CA THR A 54 -18.35 16.46 56.42
C THR A 54 -19.62 16.12 57.17
N TYR A 55 -20.18 14.95 56.89
CA TYR A 55 -21.32 14.39 57.62
C TYR A 55 -20.84 13.23 58.48
N SER A 56 -20.93 13.37 59.80
CA SER A 56 -20.59 12.29 60.75
C SER A 56 -21.54 12.28 61.93
N LYS A 57 -22.01 11.09 62.32
CA LYS A 57 -22.87 10.87 63.50
C LYS A 57 -24.05 11.86 63.62
N ASN A 58 -24.75 12.10 62.51
CA ASN A 58 -25.91 12.99 62.46
C ASN A 58 -25.61 14.50 62.68
N ILE A 59 -24.36 14.89 62.41
CA ILE A 59 -23.86 16.27 62.49
C ILE A 59 -23.20 16.61 61.15
N LEU A 60 -23.64 17.72 60.55
CA LEU A 60 -22.99 18.33 59.40
C LEU A 60 -22.00 19.37 59.90
N THR A 61 -20.72 19.22 59.58
CA THR A 61 -19.69 20.20 59.94
C THR A 61 -19.13 20.84 58.68
N TYR A 62 -19.38 22.15 58.53
CA TYR A 62 -18.84 23.01 57.50
C TYR A 62 -17.56 23.67 58.04
N THR A 63 -16.46 23.63 57.29
CA THR A 63 -15.15 24.21 57.68
C THR A 63 -14.59 25.08 56.56
N GLY A 64 -13.77 26.07 56.91
CA GLY A 64 -13.20 27.02 55.95
C GLY A 64 -14.21 28.07 55.47
N LEU A 65 -15.30 28.29 56.21
CA LEU A 65 -16.25 29.35 55.91
C LEU A 65 -15.55 30.71 56.21
N GLU A 66 -15.46 31.61 55.24
CA GLU A 66 -14.77 32.91 55.40
C GLU A 66 -15.79 34.07 55.47
N VAL A 67 -16.90 33.85 56.20
CA VAL A 67 -17.99 34.83 56.27
C VAL A 67 -17.84 35.74 57.48
N ARG A 68 -17.93 37.06 57.26
CA ARG A 68 -17.87 38.09 58.31
C ARG A 68 -19.22 38.22 59.05
N PRO A 69 -19.21 38.51 60.36
CA PRO A 69 -20.43 38.74 61.11
C PRO A 69 -21.07 40.09 60.75
N LYS A 70 -22.39 40.20 60.89
CA LYS A 70 -23.09 41.49 60.83
C LYS A 70 -22.98 42.15 62.21
N ILE A 71 -22.33 43.31 62.27
CA ILE A 71 -22.01 43.99 63.53
C ILE A 71 -23.11 45.00 63.87
N VAL A 72 -23.69 44.91 65.06
CA VAL A 72 -24.61 45.91 65.61
C VAL A 72 -24.01 46.43 66.91
N SER A 73 -23.54 47.68 66.91
CA SER A 73 -22.99 48.33 68.10
C SER A 73 -24.04 49.17 68.81
N THR A 74 -24.25 48.90 70.10
CA THR A 74 -25.04 49.70 71.04
C THR A 74 -24.08 50.39 72.01
N GLU A 75 -24.49 51.46 72.71
CA GLU A 75 -23.57 52.28 73.55
C GLU A 75 -22.79 51.50 74.63
N LYS A 76 -23.25 50.29 74.99
CA LYS A 76 -22.63 49.44 76.03
C LYS A 76 -22.06 48.11 75.52
N GLU A 77 -22.46 47.64 74.34
CA GLU A 77 -22.11 46.30 73.83
C GLU A 77 -22.08 46.27 72.29
N THR A 78 -21.14 45.51 71.72
CA THR A 78 -21.10 45.24 70.26
C THR A 78 -21.49 43.81 70.01
N LEU A 79 -22.61 43.61 69.31
CA LEU A 79 -23.20 42.30 69.03
C LEU A 79 -22.88 41.86 67.60
N LEU A 80 -22.37 40.64 67.46
CA LEU A 80 -22.07 39.99 66.18
C LEU A 80 -23.18 39.03 65.77
N TYR A 81 -23.86 39.25 64.64
CA TYR A 81 -24.92 38.37 64.14
C TYR A 81 -24.51 37.56 62.90
N TYR A 82 -24.81 36.26 62.93
CA TYR A 82 -24.87 35.41 61.74
C TYR A 82 -26.32 34.99 61.50
N TYR A 83 -26.82 35.20 60.28
CA TYR A 83 -28.11 34.67 59.85
C TYR A 83 -27.86 33.44 59.00
N ILE A 84 -28.18 32.26 59.51
CA ILE A 84 -27.98 31.01 58.80
C ILE A 84 -29.35 30.48 58.41
N TYR A 85 -29.58 30.31 57.11
CA TYR A 85 -30.81 29.75 56.55
C TYR A 85 -30.59 28.27 56.26
N THR A 86 -31.38 27.43 56.92
CA THR A 86 -31.33 25.97 56.77
C THR A 86 -32.61 25.45 56.16
N LEU A 87 -32.50 24.41 55.34
CA LEU A 87 -33.65 23.65 54.87
C LEU A 87 -33.59 22.24 55.42
N LYS A 88 -34.76 21.63 55.62
CA LYS A 88 -34.88 20.21 55.92
C LYS A 88 -34.36 19.40 54.73
N SER A 89 -33.57 18.38 55.01
CA SER A 89 -32.88 17.60 53.99
C SER A 89 -33.22 16.12 54.09
N LYS A 90 -33.18 15.44 52.94
CA LYS A 90 -33.50 14.02 52.80
C LYS A 90 -32.29 13.27 52.24
N PHE A 91 -32.12 12.02 52.69
CA PHE A 91 -31.18 11.10 52.07
C PHE A 91 -31.72 10.63 50.72
N VAL A 92 -30.91 10.79 49.69
CA VAL A 92 -31.25 10.45 48.32
C VAL A 92 -30.09 9.68 47.69
N ASN A 93 -30.41 8.64 46.94
CA ASN A 93 -29.41 7.90 46.18
C ASN A 93 -29.07 8.67 44.91
N VAL A 94 -27.77 8.84 44.64
CA VAL A 94 -27.29 9.55 43.45
C VAL A 94 -26.44 8.62 42.62
N SER A 95 -26.72 8.53 41.31
CA SER A 95 -25.89 7.76 40.38
C SER A 95 -24.60 8.50 40.04
N ASP A 96 -23.48 8.09 40.64
CA ASP A 96 -22.22 8.85 40.64
C ASP A 96 -21.04 8.13 39.97
N LEU A 97 -21.29 7.10 39.15
CA LEU A 97 -20.23 6.46 38.36
C LEU A 97 -19.63 7.43 37.31
N ASP A 98 -18.30 7.48 37.19
CA ASP A 98 -17.62 8.31 36.20
C ASP A 98 -17.70 7.74 34.78
N VAL A 99 -18.73 8.16 34.05
CA VAL A 99 -18.91 7.90 32.62
C VAL A 99 -18.33 9.04 31.76
N SER A 100 -17.84 10.12 32.36
CA SER A 100 -17.34 11.29 31.63
C SER A 100 -16.07 10.98 30.81
N THR A 101 -15.29 10.00 31.26
CA THR A 101 -14.06 9.54 30.61
C THR A 101 -14.28 8.46 29.55
N MET A 102 -15.54 8.14 29.23
CA MET A 102 -15.88 7.08 28.29
C MET A 102 -15.38 7.38 26.88
N GLU A 103 -14.62 6.45 26.30
CA GLU A 103 -14.17 6.46 24.91
C GLU A 103 -14.57 5.14 24.24
N ILE A 104 -15.11 5.23 23.02
CA ILE A 104 -15.37 4.06 22.15
C ILE A 104 -14.12 3.88 21.28
N LEU A 105 -13.47 2.72 21.42
CA LEU A 105 -12.27 2.38 20.66
C LEU A 105 -12.65 1.89 19.24
N PRO A 106 -11.70 1.93 18.27
CA PRO A 106 -11.96 1.47 16.90
C PRO A 106 -12.38 0.00 16.78
N ASN A 107 -12.01 -0.84 17.76
CA ASN A 107 -12.40 -2.24 17.86
C ASN A 107 -13.81 -2.45 18.45
N GLY A 108 -14.53 -1.37 18.78
CA GLY A 108 -15.86 -1.41 19.38
C GLY A 108 -15.88 -1.60 20.90
N GLU A 109 -14.71 -1.66 21.56
CA GLU A 109 -14.62 -1.75 23.02
C GLU A 109 -14.80 -0.38 23.68
N ILE A 110 -15.31 -0.39 24.91
CA ILE A 110 -15.50 0.83 25.71
C ILE A 110 -14.45 0.91 26.80
N GLN A 111 -13.74 2.02 26.86
CA GLN A 111 -12.81 2.34 27.94
C GLN A 111 -13.34 3.52 28.76
N PHE A 112 -13.45 3.36 30.08
CA PHE A 112 -13.78 4.44 31.01
C PHE A 112 -13.21 4.12 32.40
N ARG A 113 -12.98 5.16 33.22
CA ARG A 113 -12.54 4.97 34.61
C ARG A 113 -13.68 4.39 35.44
N ARG A 114 -13.36 3.40 36.27
CA ARG A 114 -14.36 2.73 37.13
C ARG A 114 -14.57 3.44 38.47
N ASP A 115 -14.08 4.67 38.58
CA ASP A 115 -14.12 5.49 39.79
C ASP A 115 -15.45 6.25 39.89
N LYS A 116 -15.73 6.77 41.07
CA LYS A 116 -16.88 7.66 41.30
C LYS A 116 -16.54 9.10 40.96
N LEU A 117 -17.51 9.83 40.44
CA LEU A 117 -17.43 11.26 40.15
C LEU A 117 -17.27 12.05 41.45
N VAL A 118 -16.30 12.97 41.45
CA VAL A 118 -16.26 14.02 42.46
C VAL A 118 -17.32 15.06 42.08
N LEU A 119 -18.52 14.90 42.63
CA LEU A 119 -19.66 15.78 42.36
C LEU A 119 -19.56 17.06 43.19
N ASP A 120 -19.52 18.22 42.53
CA ASP A 120 -19.75 19.52 43.18
C ASP A 120 -21.26 19.77 43.22
N ALA A 121 -21.91 19.25 44.26
CA ALA A 121 -23.36 19.23 44.41
C ALA A 121 -23.88 20.23 45.47
N ARG A 122 -23.15 21.30 45.77
CA ARG A 122 -23.54 22.28 46.80
C ARG A 122 -24.93 22.87 46.51
N PRO A 123 -25.82 23.03 47.52
CA PRO A 123 -25.67 22.77 48.96
C PRO A 123 -25.89 21.31 49.41
N ALA A 124 -26.11 20.35 48.50
CA ALA A 124 -26.20 18.93 48.84
C ALA A 124 -24.83 18.37 49.28
N VAL A 125 -24.86 17.45 50.23
CA VAL A 125 -23.66 16.98 50.94
C VAL A 125 -23.48 15.47 50.77
N PRO A 126 -22.28 14.98 50.38
CA PRO A 126 -22.01 13.55 50.35
C PRO A 126 -21.99 12.97 51.75
N VAL A 127 -22.62 11.80 51.91
CA VAL A 127 -22.58 11.03 53.15
C VAL A 127 -21.49 9.98 53.01
N ASP A 128 -20.67 9.79 54.05
CA ASP A 128 -19.54 8.83 54.06
C ASP A 128 -20.02 7.37 54.20
N ARG A 129 -20.99 6.99 53.37
CA ARG A 129 -21.62 5.67 53.29
C ARG A 129 -21.86 5.32 51.83
N GLN A 130 -20.97 4.52 51.28
CA GLN A 130 -21.13 3.96 49.94
C GLN A 130 -22.17 2.84 49.98
N LEU A 131 -23.21 2.96 49.14
CA LEU A 131 -24.25 1.94 49.00
C LEU A 131 -23.77 0.84 48.06
N ASN A 132 -23.48 1.22 46.81
CA ASN A 132 -23.08 0.33 45.72
C ASN A 132 -21.99 0.99 44.87
N ARG A 133 -21.47 0.25 43.88
CA ARG A 133 -20.51 0.76 42.88
C ARG A 133 -21.07 1.91 42.04
N TYR A 134 -22.38 1.92 41.81
CA TYR A 134 -23.07 2.88 40.92
C TYR A 134 -23.70 4.06 41.66
N GLU A 135 -24.01 3.90 42.95
CA GLU A 135 -24.75 4.89 43.73
C GLU A 135 -24.03 5.24 45.04
N SER A 136 -24.06 6.52 45.37
CA SER A 136 -23.67 7.06 46.67
C SER A 136 -24.83 7.77 47.34
N LEU A 137 -24.79 7.82 48.66
CA LEU A 137 -25.81 8.49 49.45
C LEU A 137 -25.46 9.97 49.61
N TYR A 138 -26.40 10.84 49.26
CA TYR A 138 -26.27 12.28 49.45
C TYR A 138 -27.43 12.83 50.27
N LEU A 139 -27.16 13.92 50.97
CA LEU A 139 -28.16 14.66 51.72
C LEU A 139 -28.57 15.90 50.91
N PHE A 140 -29.79 15.90 50.37
CA PHE A 140 -30.34 16.98 49.53
C PHE A 140 -31.37 17.82 50.29
N PRO A 141 -31.36 19.16 50.17
CA PRO A 141 -32.46 20.00 50.64
C PRO A 141 -33.76 19.69 49.90
N ILE A 142 -34.88 19.66 50.63
CA ILE A 142 -36.22 19.46 50.07
C ILE A 142 -36.69 20.76 49.38
N ASP A 143 -37.34 20.61 48.22
CA ASP A 143 -37.92 21.69 47.40
C ASP A 143 -36.93 22.78 46.98
N TYR A 144 -35.65 22.44 46.90
CA TYR A 144 -34.57 23.30 46.43
C TYR A 144 -33.87 22.66 45.22
N ALA A 145 -33.76 23.42 44.13
CA ALA A 145 -33.10 22.95 42.91
C ALA A 145 -31.58 23.06 43.04
N VAL A 146 -30.91 21.93 43.24
CA VAL A 146 -29.45 21.85 43.36
C VAL A 146 -28.83 21.71 41.97
N THR A 147 -27.83 22.52 41.65
CA THR A 147 -27.06 22.40 40.40
C THR A 147 -25.79 21.61 40.65
N VAL A 148 -25.76 20.35 40.21
CA VAL A 148 -24.57 19.50 40.32
C VAL A 148 -23.63 19.77 39.16
N LYS A 149 -22.43 20.27 39.43
CA LYS A 149 -21.40 20.52 38.42
C LYS A 149 -20.54 19.27 38.25
N VAL A 150 -20.62 18.64 37.09
CA VAL A 150 -19.81 17.48 36.71
C VAL A 150 -18.63 17.95 35.86
N ARG A 151 -17.40 17.54 36.19
CA ARG A 151 -16.23 17.82 35.35
C ARG A 151 -16.20 16.81 34.19
N ILE A 152 -16.15 17.29 32.96
CA ILE A 152 -16.03 16.49 31.75
C ILE A 152 -14.72 16.85 31.05
N PHE A 153 -14.00 15.84 30.56
CA PHE A 153 -12.73 16.01 29.86
C PHE A 153 -12.93 16.02 28.35
N ARG A 154 -12.69 17.17 27.70
CA ARG A 154 -12.54 17.23 26.24
C ARG A 154 -11.08 17.04 25.86
N PHE A 155 -10.83 16.16 24.88
CA PHE A 155 -9.51 15.89 24.31
C PHE A 155 -8.40 15.66 25.36
N ARG A 156 -8.70 14.93 26.45
CA ARG A 156 -7.80 14.59 27.57
C ARG A 156 -7.16 15.76 28.36
N PHE A 157 -7.35 17.03 27.98
CA PHE A 157 -6.59 18.14 28.58
C PHE A 157 -7.40 19.36 29.08
N LEU A 158 -8.62 19.61 28.59
CA LEU A 158 -9.43 20.76 29.04
C LEU A 158 -10.67 20.27 29.82
N PRO A 159 -10.75 20.52 31.15
CA PRO A 159 -11.93 20.21 31.94
C PRO A 159 -13.02 21.27 31.74
N GLU A 160 -14.10 20.90 31.08
CA GLU A 160 -15.35 21.69 31.06
C GLU A 160 -16.28 21.22 32.18
N THR A 161 -17.13 22.09 32.71
CA THR A 161 -18.15 21.70 33.71
C THR A 161 -19.52 21.60 33.08
N TYR A 162 -20.15 20.43 33.18
CA TYR A 162 -21.52 20.19 32.74
C TYR A 162 -22.49 20.26 33.93
N PRO A 163 -23.41 21.23 33.97
CA PRO A 163 -24.34 21.39 35.08
C PRO A 163 -25.58 20.50 34.91
N VAL A 164 -25.90 19.70 35.92
CA VAL A 164 -27.13 18.90 36.01
C VAL A 164 -27.99 19.46 37.14
N LYS A 165 -29.22 19.92 36.81
CA LYS A 165 -30.15 20.43 37.82
C LYS A 165 -31.00 19.29 38.37
N ALA A 166 -31.02 19.14 39.69
CA ALA A 166 -31.81 18.14 40.40
C ALA A 166 -32.76 18.82 41.40
N LEU A 167 -34.05 18.50 41.33
CA LEU A 167 -35.06 18.94 42.29
C LEU A 167 -35.52 17.74 43.13
N VAL A 168 -35.39 17.85 44.45
CA VAL A 168 -35.72 16.78 45.40
C VAL A 168 -36.97 17.17 46.19
N THR A 169 -38.06 16.43 46.02
CA THR A 169 -39.30 16.57 46.81
C THR A 169 -39.42 15.44 47.85
N GLU A 170 -40.41 15.48 48.75
CA GLU A 170 -40.59 14.45 49.78
C GLU A 170 -40.74 13.02 49.22
N ASN A 171 -41.21 12.86 47.97
CA ASN A 171 -41.39 11.56 47.31
C ASN A 171 -40.15 11.09 46.52
N THR A 172 -39.19 11.97 46.26
CA THR A 172 -37.98 11.59 45.50
C THR A 172 -37.05 10.72 46.33
N SER A 173 -36.60 9.61 45.75
CA SER A 173 -35.66 8.67 46.38
C SER A 173 -34.36 8.50 45.60
N TYR A 174 -34.30 9.04 44.39
CA TYR A 174 -33.17 8.88 43.46
C TYR A 174 -33.00 10.11 42.56
N VAL A 175 -31.74 10.44 42.30
CA VAL A 175 -31.32 11.48 41.35
C VAL A 175 -30.37 10.87 40.33
N ASN A 176 -30.73 10.98 39.05
CA ASN A 176 -29.95 10.44 37.95
C ASN A 176 -28.95 11.47 37.40
N ILE A 177 -27.65 11.29 37.69
CA ILE A 177 -26.57 12.12 37.13
C ILE A 177 -25.86 11.39 35.98
N MET A 178 -25.72 10.07 36.10
CA MET A 178 -25.09 9.23 35.07
C MET A 178 -25.76 9.36 33.70
N GLY A 179 -27.10 9.35 33.63
CA GLY A 179 -27.86 9.39 32.38
C GLY A 179 -27.57 10.62 31.50
N PRO A 180 -27.72 11.85 32.01
CA PRO A 180 -27.39 13.07 31.26
C PRO A 180 -25.94 13.12 30.76
N VAL A 181 -24.97 12.67 31.58
CA VAL A 181 -23.55 12.62 31.20
C VAL A 181 -23.31 11.60 30.10
N LEU A 182 -23.91 10.41 30.20
CA LEU A 182 -23.83 9.37 29.19
C LEU A 182 -24.46 9.82 27.86
N HIS A 183 -25.64 10.45 27.89
CA HIS A 183 -26.30 11.00 26.70
C HIS A 183 -25.44 12.06 26.01
N PHE A 184 -24.83 12.98 26.78
CA PHE A 184 -23.88 13.95 26.24
C PHE A 184 -22.73 13.27 25.50
N ARG A 185 -22.13 12.24 26.12
CA ARG A 185 -20.96 11.57 25.56
C ARG A 185 -21.28 10.75 24.30
N ILE A 186 -22.40 10.04 24.29
CA ILE A 186 -22.86 9.32 23.09
C ILE A 186 -23.14 10.32 21.96
N ASN A 187 -23.81 11.43 22.23
CA ASN A 187 -24.08 12.45 21.21
C ASN A 187 -22.81 13.11 20.69
N GLU A 188 -21.80 13.33 21.55
CA GLU A 188 -20.49 13.83 21.11
C GLU A 188 -19.82 12.87 20.12
N THR A 189 -19.95 11.55 20.32
CA THR A 189 -19.44 10.55 19.37
C THR A 189 -20.28 10.43 18.10
N LEU A 190 -21.60 10.58 18.19
CA LEU A 190 -22.51 10.47 17.05
C LEU A 190 -22.54 11.71 16.17
N SER A 191 -22.38 12.91 16.74
CA SER A 191 -22.42 14.20 16.02
C SER A 191 -21.57 14.22 14.74
N PRO A 192 -20.27 13.85 14.75
CA PRO A 192 -19.47 13.85 13.52
C PRO A 192 -19.94 12.81 12.50
N ILE A 193 -20.53 11.70 12.95
CA ILE A 193 -21.08 10.66 12.07
C ILE A 193 -22.35 11.16 11.39
N ILE A 194 -23.27 11.76 12.16
CA ILE A 194 -24.52 12.34 11.67
C ILE A 194 -24.20 13.44 10.65
N GLU A 195 -23.31 14.36 11.00
CA GLU A 195 -22.88 15.44 10.10
C GLU A 195 -22.28 14.91 8.80
N LYS A 196 -21.50 13.83 8.88
CA LYS A 196 -20.92 13.19 7.71
C LYS A 196 -21.99 12.52 6.82
N ILE A 197 -22.97 11.84 7.40
CA ILE A 197 -24.08 11.24 6.64
C ILE A 197 -24.91 12.33 5.97
N ASP A 198 -25.24 13.40 6.70
CA ASP A 198 -26.02 14.54 6.17
C ASP A 198 -25.29 15.25 5.03
N THR A 199 -23.98 15.46 5.16
CA THR A 199 -23.17 16.07 4.09
C THR A 199 -23.11 15.20 2.84
N LEU A 200 -22.95 13.88 2.98
CA LEU A 200 -22.99 12.95 1.84
C LEU A 200 -24.38 12.93 1.17
N LYS A 201 -25.46 13.04 1.96
CA LYS A 201 -26.85 13.11 1.47
C LYS A 201 -27.11 14.39 0.69
N ILE A 202 -26.67 15.56 1.20
CA ILE A 202 -26.76 16.85 0.50
C ILE A 202 -26.04 16.79 -0.86
N LEU A 203 -24.92 16.07 -0.91
CA LEU A 203 -24.17 15.89 -2.16
C LEU A 203 -24.80 14.84 -3.11
N GLY A 204 -25.87 14.16 -2.68
CA GLY A 204 -26.73 13.32 -3.50
C GLY A 204 -26.36 11.83 -3.54
N LEU A 205 -25.68 11.31 -2.51
CA LEU A 205 -25.56 9.87 -2.28
C LEU A 205 -26.81 9.33 -1.53
N PRO A 206 -27.42 8.22 -1.97
CA PRO A 206 -28.51 7.57 -1.25
C PRO A 206 -27.96 6.79 -0.04
N MET A 207 -27.94 7.43 1.14
CA MET A 207 -27.47 6.86 2.42
C MET A 207 -28.59 6.09 3.17
N ILE A 208 -29.36 5.27 2.44
CA ILE A 208 -30.60 4.65 2.98
C ILE A 208 -30.29 3.65 4.10
N ASP A 209 -29.28 2.81 3.91
CA ASP A 209 -28.92 1.77 4.87
C ASP A 209 -28.24 2.38 6.11
N GLU A 210 -27.38 3.37 5.92
CA GLU A 210 -26.73 4.12 7.01
C GLU A 210 -27.74 4.90 7.86
N GLU A 211 -28.76 5.51 7.24
CA GLU A 211 -29.84 6.21 7.94
C GLU A 211 -30.72 5.23 8.75
N ARG A 212 -31.01 4.05 8.19
CA ARG A 212 -31.70 2.98 8.92
C ARG A 212 -30.87 2.50 10.11
N LEU A 213 -29.55 2.36 9.97
CA LEU A 213 -28.68 1.99 11.10
C LEU A 213 -28.58 3.11 12.14
N LEU A 214 -28.52 4.37 11.72
CA LEU A 214 -28.47 5.53 12.62
C LEU A 214 -29.75 5.62 13.45
N THR A 215 -30.91 5.46 12.84
CA THR A 215 -32.20 5.43 13.58
C THR A 215 -32.28 4.28 14.57
N LYS A 216 -31.76 3.08 14.22
CA LYS A 216 -31.62 1.96 15.17
C LYS A 216 -30.70 2.33 16.35
N ILE A 217 -29.56 2.96 16.09
CA ILE A 217 -28.61 3.40 17.14
C ILE A 217 -29.27 4.42 18.08
N VAL A 218 -29.99 5.41 17.54
CA VAL A 218 -30.70 6.41 18.34
C VAL A 218 -31.78 5.76 19.22
N ASN A 219 -32.55 4.81 18.67
CA ASN A 219 -33.56 4.07 19.44
C ASN A 219 -32.93 3.20 20.54
N GLN A 220 -31.74 2.66 20.33
CA GLN A 220 -31.03 1.90 21.37
C GLN A 220 -30.47 2.79 22.46
N ASN A 221 -29.96 3.97 22.11
CA ASN A 221 -29.50 4.95 23.08
C ASN A 221 -30.63 5.36 24.03
N THR A 222 -31.84 5.62 23.52
CA THR A 222 -32.99 5.97 24.38
C THR A 222 -33.39 4.82 25.31
N ASN A 223 -33.31 3.57 24.85
CA ASN A 223 -33.54 2.40 25.71
C ASN A 223 -32.47 2.25 26.81
N ILE A 224 -31.19 2.50 26.51
CA ILE A 224 -30.11 2.49 27.50
C ILE A 224 -30.36 3.53 28.59
N LEU A 225 -30.76 4.75 28.22
CA LEU A 225 -31.06 5.82 29.17
C LEU A 225 -32.23 5.45 30.10
N ARG A 226 -33.27 4.80 29.57
CA ARG A 226 -34.38 4.26 30.38
C ARG A 226 -33.92 3.19 31.38
N LEU A 227 -32.98 2.33 30.99
CA LEU A 227 -32.42 1.32 31.91
C LEU A 227 -31.63 1.97 33.07
N VAL A 228 -30.90 3.07 32.80
CA VAL A 228 -30.21 3.85 33.83
C VAL A 228 -31.20 4.56 34.76
N GLU A 229 -32.33 5.04 34.25
CA GLU A 229 -33.42 5.62 35.06
C GLU A 229 -34.08 4.57 35.96
N ASN A 230 -34.27 3.35 35.44
CA ASN A 230 -34.84 2.20 36.18
C ASN A 230 -33.84 1.54 37.15
N ARG A 231 -32.63 2.06 37.30
CA ARG A 231 -31.53 1.54 38.15
C ARG A 231 -30.98 0.17 37.74
N SER A 232 -31.21 -0.25 36.50
CA SER A 232 -30.65 -1.48 35.90
C SER A 232 -29.29 -1.20 35.24
N TYR A 233 -28.30 -0.79 36.04
CA TYR A 233 -27.00 -0.29 35.53
C TYR A 233 -26.19 -1.32 34.74
N ASP A 234 -26.14 -2.57 35.20
CA ASP A 234 -25.36 -3.63 34.52
C ASP A 234 -25.94 -3.95 33.13
N ALA A 235 -27.27 -3.98 33.01
CA ALA A 235 -27.95 -4.16 31.73
C ALA A 235 -27.72 -2.96 30.80
N ALA A 236 -27.76 -1.73 31.32
CA ALA A 236 -27.49 -0.52 30.55
C ALA A 236 -26.06 -0.49 30.00
N LEU A 237 -25.05 -0.78 30.83
CA LEU A 237 -23.64 -0.82 30.41
C LEU A 237 -23.37 -1.93 29.39
N THR A 238 -24.10 -3.04 29.48
CA THR A 238 -24.00 -4.15 28.52
C THR A 238 -24.58 -3.77 27.16
N GLN A 239 -25.79 -3.20 27.12
CA GLN A 239 -26.37 -2.69 25.88
C GLN A 239 -25.52 -1.57 25.26
N LEU A 240 -24.88 -0.76 26.09
CA LEU A 240 -23.94 0.26 25.64
C LEU A 240 -22.74 -0.34 24.89
N ARG A 241 -22.22 -1.51 25.30
CA ARG A 241 -21.15 -2.23 24.56
C ARG A 241 -21.60 -2.64 23.17
N PHE A 242 -22.80 -3.21 23.04
CA PHE A 242 -23.36 -3.56 21.72
C PHE A 242 -23.59 -2.31 20.85
N LEU A 243 -24.08 -1.23 21.44
CA LEU A 243 -24.23 0.06 20.76
C LEU A 243 -22.88 0.61 20.26
N ALA A 244 -21.85 0.60 21.12
CA ALA A 244 -20.51 1.08 20.79
C ALA A 244 -19.91 0.32 19.60
N LYS A 245 -20.13 -1.00 19.54
CA LYS A 245 -19.69 -1.83 18.42
C LYS A 245 -20.41 -1.52 17.10
N LYS A 246 -21.71 -1.21 17.15
CA LYS A 246 -22.44 -0.75 15.96
C LYS A 246 -21.96 0.62 15.49
N ILE A 247 -21.67 1.52 16.42
CA ILE A 247 -21.10 2.84 16.11
C ILE A 247 -19.73 2.68 15.44
N SER A 248 -18.85 1.81 15.96
CA SER A 248 -17.54 1.57 15.36
C SER A 248 -17.65 0.92 13.97
N ASN A 249 -18.56 -0.02 13.78
CA ASN A 249 -18.81 -0.64 12.47
C ASN A 249 -19.32 0.39 11.45
N LEU A 250 -20.28 1.24 11.85
CA LEU A 250 -20.78 2.32 11.00
C LEU A 250 -19.67 3.31 10.63
N GLN A 251 -18.84 3.70 11.59
CA GLN A 251 -17.69 4.58 11.36
C GLN A 251 -16.66 3.94 10.41
N SER A 252 -16.37 2.64 10.58
CA SER A 252 -15.49 1.88 9.70
C SER A 252 -16.04 1.84 8.27
N ASN A 253 -17.33 1.53 8.10
CA ASN A 253 -18.00 1.49 6.79
C ASN A 253 -17.93 2.84 6.08
N LEU A 254 -18.24 3.94 6.78
CA LEU A 254 -18.11 5.30 6.24
C LEU A 254 -16.66 5.67 5.90
N SER A 255 -15.67 5.12 6.61
CA SER A 255 -14.26 5.33 6.29
C SER A 255 -13.83 4.54 5.04
N ASN A 256 -14.27 3.29 4.91
CA ASN A 256 -14.02 2.43 3.76
C ASN A 256 -14.69 3.01 2.49
N LEU A 257 -15.91 3.55 2.62
CA LEU A 257 -16.60 4.25 1.54
C LEU A 257 -15.79 5.46 1.06
N ASN A 258 -15.28 6.30 1.97
CA ASN A 258 -14.41 7.42 1.59
C ASN A 258 -13.12 6.97 0.87
N ILE A 259 -12.48 5.91 1.35
CA ILE A 259 -11.27 5.36 0.71
C ILE A 259 -11.60 4.85 -0.70
N SER A 260 -12.72 4.12 -0.85
CA SER A 260 -13.19 3.62 -2.14
C SER A 260 -13.48 4.76 -3.13
N LEU A 261 -14.18 5.81 -2.67
CA LEU A 261 -14.51 6.98 -3.49
C LEU A 261 -13.24 7.71 -3.96
N THR A 262 -12.31 7.99 -3.04
CA THR A 262 -11.06 8.70 -3.36
C THR A 262 -10.18 7.91 -4.33
N LEU A 263 -10.01 6.60 -4.11
CA LEU A 263 -9.23 5.72 -4.99
C LEU A 263 -9.84 5.66 -6.39
N SER A 264 -11.17 5.53 -6.46
CA SER A 264 -11.88 5.47 -7.74
C SER A 264 -11.80 6.81 -8.51
N CYS A 265 -11.84 7.95 -7.82
CA CYS A 265 -11.62 9.27 -8.43
C CYS A 265 -10.22 9.39 -9.08
N VAL A 266 -9.18 8.94 -8.37
CA VAL A 266 -7.81 8.92 -8.92
C VAL A 266 -7.71 8.03 -10.16
N ILE A 267 -8.32 6.84 -10.15
CA ILE A 267 -8.36 5.94 -11.30
C ILE A 267 -9.07 6.61 -12.49
N VAL A 268 -10.21 7.26 -12.27
CA VAL A 268 -10.95 7.98 -13.32
C VAL A 268 -10.11 9.11 -13.91
N ILE A 269 -9.41 9.90 -13.09
CA ILE A 269 -8.52 10.97 -13.57
C ILE A 269 -7.39 10.40 -14.46
N VAL A 270 -6.75 9.32 -14.02
CA VAL A 270 -5.70 8.62 -14.80
C VAL A 270 -6.26 8.09 -16.12
N PHE A 271 -7.47 7.53 -16.08
CA PHE A 271 -8.16 7.01 -17.26
C PHE A 271 -8.48 8.11 -18.27
N ILE A 272 -9.07 9.23 -17.83
CA ILE A 272 -9.36 10.39 -18.70
C ILE A 272 -8.07 10.93 -19.33
N TYR A 273 -6.99 11.03 -18.55
CA TYR A 273 -5.68 11.43 -19.06
C TYR A 273 -5.15 10.48 -20.13
N ALA A 274 -5.21 9.17 -19.88
CA ALA A 274 -4.71 8.15 -20.81
C ALA A 274 -5.51 8.19 -22.14
N PHE A 275 -6.83 8.30 -22.06
CA PHE A 275 -7.69 8.40 -23.24
C PHE A 275 -7.44 9.68 -24.04
N SER A 276 -7.42 10.84 -23.37
CA SER A 276 -7.14 12.12 -24.00
C SER A 276 -5.76 12.14 -24.66
N SER A 277 -4.75 11.54 -24.02
CA SER A 277 -3.41 11.42 -24.58
C SER A 277 -3.40 10.56 -25.85
N LEU A 278 -4.02 9.37 -25.81
CA LEU A 278 -4.03 8.42 -26.93
C LEU A 278 -4.83 8.95 -28.12
N THR A 279 -6.04 9.47 -27.89
CA THR A 279 -6.88 10.06 -28.94
C THR A 279 -6.17 11.23 -29.62
N SER A 280 -5.51 12.10 -28.85
CA SER A 280 -4.73 13.19 -29.42
C SER A 280 -3.57 12.71 -30.30
N THR A 281 -2.87 11.65 -29.87
CA THR A 281 -1.79 11.05 -30.67
C THR A 281 -2.27 10.43 -31.97
N LEU A 282 -3.51 9.93 -32.03
CA LEU A 282 -4.08 9.30 -33.22
C LEU A 282 -4.52 10.33 -34.27
N ILE A 283 -5.00 11.50 -33.83
CA ILE A 283 -5.59 12.52 -34.72
C ILE A 283 -4.51 13.39 -35.37
N THR A 284 -3.49 13.86 -34.63
CA THR A 284 -2.49 14.81 -35.15
C THR A 284 -1.05 14.44 -34.81
N ASP A 285 -0.16 14.54 -35.79
CA ASP A 285 1.29 14.37 -35.59
C ASP A 285 1.98 15.68 -35.18
N ASP A 286 1.33 16.84 -35.42
CA ASP A 286 1.81 18.16 -35.01
C ASP A 286 1.88 18.30 -33.49
N ALA A 287 3.07 18.48 -32.93
CA ALA A 287 3.29 18.54 -31.48
C ALA A 287 2.42 19.61 -30.76
N ARG A 288 2.23 20.78 -31.39
CA ARG A 288 1.40 21.87 -30.84
C ARG A 288 -0.09 21.51 -30.84
N LYS A 289 -0.61 21.01 -31.97
CA LYS A 289 -2.02 20.60 -32.09
C LYS A 289 -2.33 19.42 -31.18
N LYS A 290 -1.40 18.46 -31.07
CA LYS A 290 -1.49 17.32 -30.16
C LYS A 290 -1.62 17.77 -28.70
N PHE A 291 -0.79 18.70 -28.24
CA PHE A 291 -0.89 19.22 -26.88
C PHE A 291 -2.23 19.95 -26.64
N LEU A 292 -2.65 20.79 -27.59
CA LEU A 292 -3.91 21.54 -27.50
C LEU A 292 -5.12 20.59 -27.46
N LEU A 293 -5.19 19.64 -28.38
CA LEU A 293 -6.30 18.69 -28.51
C LEU A 293 -6.40 17.78 -27.28
N ARG A 294 -5.27 17.39 -26.71
CA ARG A 294 -5.22 16.67 -25.44
C ARG A 294 -5.83 17.49 -24.29
N PHE A 295 -5.48 18.76 -24.18
CA PHE A 295 -6.04 19.63 -23.15
C PHE A 295 -7.57 19.75 -23.31
N ILE A 296 -8.03 20.02 -24.55
CA ILE A 296 -9.46 20.15 -24.87
C ILE A 296 -10.21 18.86 -24.52
N LEU A 297 -9.73 17.69 -24.97
CA LEU A 297 -10.39 16.41 -24.72
C LEU A 297 -10.39 16.00 -23.25
N TYR A 298 -9.32 16.32 -22.51
CA TYR A 298 -9.26 16.02 -21.09
C TYR A 298 -10.29 16.83 -20.31
N PHE A 299 -10.33 18.16 -20.51
CA PHE A 299 -11.27 19.02 -19.80
C PHE A 299 -12.71 18.71 -20.19
N SER A 300 -13.01 18.46 -21.48
CA SER A 300 -14.37 18.10 -21.89
C SER A 300 -14.86 16.84 -21.19
N LEU A 301 -14.03 15.78 -21.14
CA LEU A 301 -14.36 14.55 -20.43
C LEU A 301 -14.46 14.77 -18.93
N PHE A 302 -13.54 15.51 -18.33
CA PHE A 302 -13.56 15.82 -16.91
C PHE A 302 -14.87 16.53 -16.50
N PHE A 303 -15.32 17.51 -17.30
CA PHE A 303 -16.60 18.18 -17.09
C PHE A 303 -17.80 17.24 -17.28
N ILE A 304 -17.77 16.35 -18.28
CA ILE A 304 -18.81 15.33 -18.46
C ILE A 304 -18.92 14.44 -17.22
N PHE A 305 -17.79 13.96 -16.68
CA PHE A 305 -17.78 13.15 -15.45
C PHE A 305 -18.28 13.92 -14.23
N LEU A 306 -17.88 15.20 -14.10
CA LEU A 306 -18.28 16.05 -13.00
C LEU A 306 -19.80 16.35 -12.99
N LEU A 307 -20.40 16.52 -14.17
CA LEU A 307 -21.83 16.81 -14.30
C LEU A 307 -22.70 15.56 -14.28
N SER A 308 -22.21 14.44 -14.82
CA SER A 308 -23.00 13.21 -14.94
C SER A 308 -23.03 12.41 -13.64
N HIS A 309 -21.99 12.49 -12.80
CA HIS A 309 -21.85 11.62 -11.62
C HIS A 309 -21.67 12.38 -10.30
N ASN A 310 -22.68 12.26 -9.42
CA ASN A 310 -22.61 12.78 -8.06
C ASN A 310 -21.48 12.15 -7.25
N GLU A 311 -21.20 10.85 -7.42
CA GLU A 311 -20.13 10.18 -6.67
C GLU A 311 -18.74 10.71 -7.03
N PHE A 312 -18.50 11.01 -8.30
CA PHE A 312 -17.24 11.62 -8.73
C PHE A 312 -17.09 13.03 -8.16
N LYS A 313 -18.18 13.81 -8.14
CA LYS A 313 -18.24 15.13 -7.50
C LYS A 313 -17.96 15.06 -6.00
N ILE A 314 -18.50 14.07 -5.30
CA ILE A 314 -18.27 13.83 -3.86
C ILE A 314 -16.83 13.42 -3.61
N ALA A 315 -16.31 12.47 -4.39
CA ALA A 315 -14.94 12.02 -4.25
C ALA A 315 -13.94 13.16 -4.47
N LEU A 316 -14.21 14.04 -5.44
CA LEU A 316 -13.43 15.23 -5.70
C LEU A 316 -13.53 16.26 -4.57
N SER A 317 -14.72 16.40 -3.97
CA SER A 317 -14.93 17.23 -2.78
C SER A 317 -14.14 16.72 -1.57
N ILE A 318 -14.18 15.41 -1.30
CA ILE A 318 -13.39 14.77 -0.24
C ILE A 318 -11.89 14.96 -0.50
N LEU A 319 -11.43 14.69 -1.72
CA LEU A 319 -10.04 14.88 -2.11
C LEU A 319 -9.61 16.34 -1.93
N SER A 320 -10.48 17.29 -2.31
CA SER A 320 -10.22 18.71 -2.12
C SER A 320 -10.15 19.11 -0.65
N SER A 321 -11.03 18.56 0.22
CA SER A 321 -11.00 18.83 1.66
C SER A 321 -9.69 18.38 2.31
N ASN A 322 -9.15 17.23 1.88
CA ASN A 322 -7.87 16.72 2.37
C ASN A 322 -6.67 17.59 1.94
N PHE A 323 -6.74 18.22 0.75
CA PHE A 323 -5.67 19.06 0.22
C PHE A 323 -5.77 20.54 0.67
N LEU A 324 -6.97 21.08 0.81
CA LEU A 324 -7.24 22.50 1.09
C LEU A 324 -7.61 22.77 2.56
N LEU A 325 -7.80 21.73 3.38
CA LEU A 325 -8.21 21.83 4.79
C LEU A 325 -9.52 22.63 4.99
N THR A 326 -10.37 22.70 3.96
CA THR A 326 -11.67 23.36 3.99
C THR A 326 -12.79 22.34 4.18
N ASP A 327 -13.76 22.67 5.04
CA ASP A 327 -14.92 21.80 5.29
C ASP A 327 -15.82 21.66 4.06
N ILE A 328 -16.25 20.42 3.82
CA ILE A 328 -17.10 20.01 2.68
C ILE A 328 -18.43 20.77 2.66
N LYS A 329 -18.90 21.24 3.82
CA LYS A 329 -20.19 21.94 4.00
C LYS A 329 -20.32 23.25 3.22
N TYR A 330 -19.22 23.93 2.92
CA TYR A 330 -19.25 25.26 2.29
C TYR A 330 -19.03 25.21 0.77
N LEU A 331 -19.02 24.00 0.19
CA LEU A 331 -18.74 23.81 -1.23
C LEU A 331 -20.02 23.82 -2.07
N ASP A 332 -20.41 25.00 -2.54
CA ASP A 332 -21.39 25.16 -3.62
C ASP A 332 -20.98 24.40 -4.89
N ASN A 333 -21.96 24.04 -5.74
CA ASN A 333 -21.68 23.39 -7.03
C ASN A 333 -20.66 24.17 -7.87
N PHE A 334 -20.70 25.50 -7.82
CA PHE A 334 -19.76 26.36 -8.54
C PHE A 334 -18.33 26.26 -7.98
N THR A 335 -18.16 26.30 -6.66
CA THR A 335 -16.83 26.16 -6.04
C THR A 335 -16.27 24.75 -6.25
N ILE A 336 -17.10 23.71 -6.23
CA ILE A 336 -16.68 22.34 -6.59
C ILE A 336 -16.18 22.28 -8.04
N VAL A 337 -16.83 22.98 -8.97
CA VAL A 337 -16.38 23.02 -10.37
C VAL A 337 -15.05 23.76 -10.51
N VAL A 338 -14.86 24.88 -9.82
CA VAL A 338 -13.62 25.67 -9.88
C VAL A 338 -12.46 24.90 -9.23
N ILE A 339 -12.64 24.46 -7.98
CA ILE A 339 -11.64 23.69 -7.23
C ILE A 339 -11.37 22.37 -7.94
N GLY A 340 -12.43 21.70 -8.40
CA GLY A 340 -12.33 20.50 -9.19
C GLY A 340 -11.53 20.68 -10.47
N SER A 341 -11.70 21.80 -11.18
CA SER A 341 -10.91 22.11 -12.37
C SER A 341 -9.43 22.37 -12.04
N THR A 342 -9.13 23.00 -10.90
CA THR A 342 -7.74 23.19 -10.45
C THR A 342 -7.08 21.85 -10.10
N LEU A 343 -7.76 20.99 -9.36
CA LEU A 343 -7.26 19.66 -9.00
C LEU A 343 -7.17 18.75 -10.24
N GLY A 344 -8.15 18.83 -11.14
CA GLY A 344 -8.18 18.14 -12.42
C GLY A 344 -7.00 18.54 -13.32
N SER A 345 -6.56 19.81 -13.27
CA SER A 345 -5.39 20.26 -14.03
C SER A 345 -4.08 19.58 -13.60
N LEU A 346 -3.95 19.22 -12.31
CA LEU A 346 -2.82 18.43 -11.80
C LEU A 346 -2.75 17.05 -12.45
N GLY A 347 -3.92 16.47 -12.79
CA GLY A 347 -4.02 15.19 -13.51
C GLY A 347 -3.39 15.20 -14.91
N ILE A 348 -3.26 16.37 -15.56
CA ILE A 348 -2.48 16.52 -16.80
C ILE A 348 -1.03 16.93 -16.51
N LEU A 349 -0.83 17.88 -15.60
CA LEU A 349 0.49 18.45 -15.29
C LEU A 349 1.48 17.43 -14.76
N ILE A 350 1.09 16.61 -13.77
CA ILE A 350 2.00 15.65 -13.12
C ILE A 350 2.52 14.62 -14.13
N PRO A 351 1.65 13.91 -14.89
CA PRO A 351 2.14 12.92 -15.85
C PRO A 351 2.91 13.54 -17.04
N THR A 352 2.57 14.76 -17.46
CA THR A 352 3.35 15.46 -18.51
C THR A 352 4.74 15.86 -18.03
N LEU A 353 4.88 16.30 -16.78
CA LEU A 353 6.18 16.56 -16.14
C LEU A 353 7.01 15.28 -15.98
N ILE A 354 6.38 14.16 -15.58
CA ILE A 354 7.05 12.86 -15.50
C ILE A 354 7.56 12.44 -16.88
N SER A 355 6.75 12.60 -17.93
CA SER A 355 7.14 12.31 -19.32
C SER A 355 8.31 13.17 -19.83
N LEU A 356 8.57 14.34 -19.24
CA LEU A 356 9.73 15.18 -19.56
C LEU A 356 11.02 14.68 -18.88
N TYR A 357 10.92 14.05 -17.71
CA TYR A 357 12.08 13.67 -16.88
C TYR A 357 12.58 12.24 -17.14
N SER A 358 11.68 11.31 -17.48
CA SER A 358 12.06 9.91 -17.77
C SER A 358 12.10 9.63 -19.29
N PRO A 359 13.19 9.07 -19.85
CA PRO A 359 13.18 8.58 -21.23
C PRO A 359 12.18 7.42 -21.35
N PRO A 360 11.29 7.41 -22.37
CA PRO A 360 10.22 6.43 -22.47
C PRO A 360 10.79 5.06 -22.84
N ILE A 361 10.83 4.14 -21.88
CA ILE A 361 11.30 2.76 -22.08
C ILE A 361 10.28 1.93 -22.92
N ILE A 362 9.06 2.45 -23.10
CA ILE A 362 7.94 1.82 -23.85
C ILE A 362 7.69 2.50 -25.21
N SER A 363 8.44 3.57 -25.59
CA SER A 363 8.07 4.38 -26.76
C SER A 363 8.05 3.61 -28.07
N LEU A 364 9.00 2.71 -28.32
CA LEU A 364 9.06 2.06 -29.64
C LEU A 364 7.85 1.17 -29.90
N SER A 365 7.48 0.29 -28.96
CA SER A 365 6.30 -0.58 -29.14
C SER A 365 5.01 0.22 -29.18
N LEU A 366 4.89 1.26 -28.36
CA LEU A 366 3.70 2.11 -28.30
C LEU A 366 3.56 2.96 -29.58
N ASP A 367 4.64 3.58 -30.06
CA ASP A 367 4.64 4.37 -31.29
C ASP A 367 4.36 3.51 -32.53
N LEU A 368 4.93 2.30 -32.59
CA LEU A 368 4.62 1.34 -33.65
C LEU A 368 3.15 0.93 -33.61
N SER A 369 2.61 0.65 -32.42
CA SER A 369 1.18 0.29 -32.25
C SER A 369 0.25 1.43 -32.67
N ILE A 370 0.54 2.68 -32.30
CA ILE A 370 -0.26 3.84 -32.70
C ILE A 370 -0.24 4.01 -34.23
N ARG A 371 0.93 3.88 -34.86
CA ARG A 371 1.05 3.96 -36.32
C ARG A 371 0.26 2.86 -37.02
N ASP A 372 0.25 1.66 -36.46
CA ASP A 372 -0.49 0.53 -36.99
C ASP A 372 -2.00 0.73 -36.91
N VAL A 373 -2.50 1.24 -35.77
CA VAL A 373 -3.91 1.64 -35.61
C VAL A 373 -4.27 2.72 -36.63
N LYS A 374 -3.40 3.72 -36.84
CA LYS A 374 -3.58 4.81 -37.83
C LYS A 374 -3.54 4.33 -39.28
N ARG A 375 -2.78 3.25 -39.58
CA ARG A 375 -2.69 2.67 -40.93
C ARG A 375 -3.96 1.92 -41.31
N HIS A 376 -4.63 1.28 -40.35
CA HIS A 376 -5.84 0.48 -40.59
C HIS A 376 -7.04 1.02 -39.78
N LEU A 377 -7.38 2.29 -40.04
CA LEU A 377 -8.41 3.02 -39.29
C LEU A 377 -9.78 2.33 -39.32
N MET A 378 -10.28 1.92 -40.48
CA MET A 378 -11.64 1.35 -40.60
C MET A 378 -11.83 0.08 -39.78
N ARG A 379 -10.83 -0.83 -39.81
CA ARG A 379 -10.87 -2.06 -39.01
C ARG A 379 -10.81 -1.75 -37.52
N SER A 380 -9.87 -0.89 -37.13
CA SER A 380 -9.67 -0.53 -35.72
C SER A 380 -10.91 0.16 -35.15
N LEU A 381 -11.54 1.05 -35.94
CA LEU A 381 -12.77 1.75 -35.56
C LEU A 381 -13.94 0.78 -35.39
N LEU A 382 -14.11 -0.19 -36.30
CA LEU A 382 -15.16 -1.23 -36.16
C LEU A 382 -14.98 -2.04 -34.87
N THR A 383 -13.75 -2.44 -34.54
CA THR A 383 -13.46 -3.21 -33.33
C THR A 383 -13.67 -2.37 -32.06
N ILE A 384 -13.28 -1.09 -32.10
CA ILE A 384 -13.50 -0.16 -31.00
C ILE A 384 -15.00 0.09 -30.78
N LEU A 385 -15.79 0.20 -31.86
CA LEU A 385 -17.22 0.40 -31.80
C LEU A 385 -17.96 -0.84 -31.27
N ALA A 386 -17.59 -2.03 -31.71
CA ALA A 386 -18.18 -3.27 -31.20
C ALA A 386 -17.94 -3.42 -29.69
N PHE A 387 -16.71 -3.16 -29.23
CA PHE A 387 -16.39 -3.22 -27.80
C PHE A 387 -17.01 -2.10 -27.00
N SER A 388 -17.09 -0.89 -27.54
CA SER A 388 -17.73 0.22 -26.83
C SER A 388 -19.21 -0.05 -26.58
N LEU A 389 -19.93 -0.63 -27.55
CA LEU A 389 -21.33 -1.00 -27.39
C LEU A 389 -21.53 -2.08 -26.32
N ILE A 390 -20.63 -3.06 -26.26
CA ILE A 390 -20.69 -4.11 -25.24
C ILE A 390 -20.38 -3.53 -23.85
N ILE A 391 -19.37 -2.66 -23.74
CA ILE A 391 -19.05 -1.98 -22.48
C ILE A 391 -20.22 -1.11 -22.02
N ALA A 392 -20.88 -0.39 -22.93
CA ALA A 392 -22.09 0.37 -22.64
C ALA A 392 -23.23 -0.52 -22.14
N SER A 393 -23.43 -1.69 -22.76
CA SER A 393 -24.43 -2.67 -22.33
C SER A 393 -24.13 -3.26 -20.96
N VAL A 394 -22.86 -3.58 -20.67
CA VAL A 394 -22.44 -4.06 -19.34
C VAL A 394 -22.70 -2.98 -18.29
N LEU A 395 -22.34 -1.72 -18.56
CA LEU A 395 -22.60 -0.61 -17.65
C LEU A 395 -24.10 -0.38 -17.37
N ALA A 396 -24.97 -0.65 -18.34
CA ALA A 396 -26.41 -0.51 -18.17
C ALA A 396 -27.04 -1.59 -17.28
N VAL A 397 -26.42 -2.77 -17.18
CA VAL A 397 -26.98 -3.95 -16.48
C VAL A 397 -26.25 -4.27 -15.18
N PHE A 398 -24.96 -3.94 -15.08
CA PHE A 398 -24.12 -4.30 -13.94
C PHE A 398 -24.23 -3.29 -12.81
N LYS A 399 -24.60 -3.77 -11.63
CA LYS A 399 -24.52 -2.97 -10.40
C LYS A 399 -23.94 -3.81 -9.27
N ILE A 400 -22.98 -3.24 -8.55
CA ILE A 400 -22.48 -3.80 -7.29
C ILE A 400 -22.97 -2.86 -6.21
N SER A 401 -23.87 -3.31 -5.35
CA SER A 401 -24.27 -2.57 -4.15
C SER A 401 -23.93 -3.38 -2.92
N TYR A 402 -23.48 -2.71 -1.86
CA TYR A 402 -23.40 -3.31 -0.54
C TYR A 402 -24.76 -3.11 0.13
N SER A 403 -25.48 -4.20 0.42
CA SER A 403 -26.77 -4.10 1.11
C SER A 403 -26.71 -4.80 2.45
N HIS A 404 -27.22 -4.13 3.47
CA HIS A 404 -27.49 -4.74 4.78
C HIS A 404 -28.84 -5.45 4.70
N ILE A 405 -28.82 -6.78 4.68
CA ILE A 405 -30.04 -7.59 4.55
C ILE A 405 -30.21 -8.41 5.83
N LEU A 406 -31.40 -8.34 6.40
CA LEU A 406 -31.85 -9.30 7.40
C LEU A 406 -32.20 -10.61 6.67
N SER A 407 -31.33 -11.60 6.81
CA SER A 407 -31.57 -12.94 6.27
C SER A 407 -32.49 -13.71 7.21
N GLU A 408 -33.59 -14.22 6.68
CA GLU A 408 -34.48 -15.16 7.38
C GLU A 408 -34.35 -16.54 6.71
N LYS A 409 -33.76 -17.50 7.43
CA LYS A 409 -33.67 -18.89 7.00
C LYS A 409 -34.60 -19.75 7.83
N VAL A 410 -35.48 -20.50 7.16
CA VAL A 410 -36.42 -21.42 7.80
C VAL A 410 -35.86 -22.84 7.70
N THR A 411 -35.79 -23.53 8.84
CA THR A 411 -35.36 -24.94 8.93
C THR A 411 -36.39 -25.72 9.73
N GLN A 412 -36.71 -26.94 9.26
CA GLN A 412 -37.56 -27.86 10.02
C GLN A 412 -36.68 -28.68 10.95
N THR A 413 -36.98 -28.67 12.24
CA THR A 413 -36.19 -29.40 13.25
C THR A 413 -37.05 -30.13 14.25
N SER A 414 -36.49 -31.21 14.83
CA SER A 414 -37.17 -32.09 15.78
C SER A 414 -37.05 -31.64 17.24
N PHE A 415 -36.64 -30.38 17.48
CA PHE A 415 -36.56 -29.83 18.83
C PHE A 415 -37.96 -29.80 19.44
N LYS A 416 -38.14 -29.94 20.75
CA LYS A 416 -39.49 -30.05 21.35
C LYS A 416 -39.95 -28.82 22.13
N THR A 417 -39.02 -27.91 22.42
CA THR A 417 -39.24 -26.82 23.36
C THR A 417 -38.98 -25.49 22.67
N ASP A 418 -39.89 -24.55 22.83
CA ASP A 418 -39.72 -23.19 22.35
C ASP A 418 -38.46 -22.58 22.96
N VAL A 419 -37.56 -22.07 22.11
CA VAL A 419 -36.26 -21.55 22.54
C VAL A 419 -35.77 -20.45 21.62
N ILE A 420 -35.15 -19.44 22.21
CA ILE A 420 -34.38 -18.42 21.48
C ILE A 420 -32.91 -18.69 21.77
N CYS A 421 -32.08 -18.77 20.73
CA CYS A 421 -30.65 -18.92 20.89
C CYS A 421 -29.92 -17.72 20.30
N LEU A 422 -29.08 -17.09 21.12
CA LEU A 422 -28.10 -16.09 20.68
C LEU A 422 -26.79 -16.82 20.38
N GLN A 423 -26.29 -16.69 19.16
CA GLN A 423 -25.03 -17.30 18.76
C GLN A 423 -23.97 -16.23 18.51
N SER A 424 -22.80 -16.45 19.09
CA SER A 424 -21.63 -15.62 18.81
C SER A 424 -21.14 -15.85 17.38
N THR A 425 -20.85 -14.76 16.67
CA THR A 425 -20.22 -14.79 15.34
C THR A 425 -18.76 -14.35 15.42
N SER A 426 -18.00 -14.51 14.34
CA SER A 426 -16.61 -14.04 14.26
C SER A 426 -16.49 -12.54 14.49
N GLU A 427 -17.49 -11.78 14.03
CA GLU A 427 -17.53 -10.33 14.19
C GLU A 427 -18.10 -9.94 15.55
N ASN A 428 -19.12 -10.66 16.04
CA ASN A 428 -19.80 -10.37 17.31
C ASN A 428 -19.59 -11.47 18.35
N ILE A 429 -18.52 -11.30 19.13
CA ILE A 429 -18.20 -12.18 20.26
C ILE A 429 -19.03 -11.79 21.49
N ILE A 430 -19.66 -12.77 22.12
CA ILE A 430 -20.49 -12.60 23.32
C ILE A 430 -19.74 -13.19 24.52
N VAL A 431 -19.61 -12.42 25.60
CA VAL A 431 -19.10 -12.91 26.89
C VAL A 431 -20.27 -13.12 27.84
N LYS A 432 -20.11 -13.98 28.86
CA LYS A 432 -21.17 -14.23 29.86
C LYS A 432 -21.63 -12.94 30.56
N ASN A 433 -20.71 -12.03 30.84
CA ASN A 433 -21.03 -10.71 31.39
C ASN A 433 -21.97 -9.91 30.47
N ASP A 434 -21.89 -10.11 29.16
CA ASP A 434 -22.76 -9.43 28.19
C ASP A 434 -24.18 -10.02 28.15
N LEU A 435 -24.44 -11.12 28.87
CA LEU A 435 -25.76 -11.77 28.94
C LEU A 435 -26.40 -11.66 30.32
N VAL A 436 -25.80 -10.89 31.24
CA VAL A 436 -26.36 -10.65 32.58
C VAL A 436 -27.76 -10.03 32.47
N PHE A 437 -27.98 -9.18 31.47
CA PHE A 437 -29.28 -8.55 31.23
C PHE A 437 -30.38 -9.57 30.89
N VAL A 438 -30.06 -10.72 30.30
CA VAL A 438 -31.05 -11.74 29.94
C VAL A 438 -31.80 -12.24 31.19
N LYS A 439 -31.12 -12.30 32.34
CA LYS A 439 -31.72 -12.70 33.63
C LYS A 439 -32.66 -11.64 34.22
N SER A 440 -32.55 -10.39 33.75
CA SER A 440 -33.42 -9.29 34.18
C SER A 440 -34.72 -9.18 33.38
N ILE A 441 -34.90 -10.01 32.35
CA ILE A 441 -36.07 -9.98 31.48
C ILE A 441 -37.20 -10.82 32.10
N GLU A 442 -38.36 -10.20 32.34
CA GLU A 442 -39.47 -10.80 33.09
C GLU A 442 -40.06 -12.08 32.47
N TRP A 443 -40.00 -12.22 31.15
CA TRP A 443 -40.56 -13.38 30.45
C TRP A 443 -39.58 -14.55 30.28
N VAL A 444 -38.33 -14.40 30.72
CA VAL A 444 -37.32 -15.46 30.65
C VAL A 444 -37.41 -16.32 31.90
N ASN A 445 -37.82 -17.59 31.75
CA ASN A 445 -37.91 -18.53 32.87
C ASN A 445 -36.53 -19.09 33.24
N SER A 446 -35.74 -19.49 32.24
CA SER A 446 -34.37 -19.97 32.44
C SER A 446 -33.47 -19.61 31.25
N SER A 447 -32.18 -19.46 31.53
CA SER A 447 -31.15 -19.24 30.51
C SER A 447 -29.98 -20.19 30.75
N TYR A 448 -29.51 -20.82 29.68
CA TYR A 448 -28.39 -21.77 29.69
C TYR A 448 -27.32 -21.31 28.72
N TYR A 449 -26.05 -21.41 29.11
CA TYR A 449 -24.94 -20.93 28.31
C TYR A 449 -24.03 -22.08 27.89
N VAL A 450 -23.63 -22.07 26.62
CA VAL A 450 -22.58 -22.93 26.08
C VAL A 450 -21.35 -22.06 25.90
N LYS A 451 -20.37 -22.23 26.77
CA LYS A 451 -19.07 -21.56 26.69
C LYS A 451 -18.13 -22.35 25.79
N SER A 452 -17.33 -21.66 24.98
CA SER A 452 -16.22 -22.24 24.23
C SER A 452 -15.01 -21.32 24.33
N LEU A 453 -13.83 -21.81 23.93
CA LEU A 453 -12.65 -20.97 23.80
C LEU A 453 -12.80 -19.93 22.68
N TYR A 454 -12.07 -18.82 22.82
CA TYR A 454 -11.90 -17.84 21.74
C TYR A 454 -11.05 -18.42 20.61
N ASP A 455 -11.50 -18.25 19.36
CA ASP A 455 -10.76 -18.73 18.19
C ASP A 455 -9.43 -17.98 18.03
N THR A 456 -9.41 -16.67 18.33
CA THR A 456 -8.22 -15.83 18.29
C THR A 456 -8.32 -14.80 19.41
N ILE A 457 -7.22 -14.61 20.16
CA ILE A 457 -7.14 -13.62 21.23
C ILE A 457 -5.92 -12.72 21.02
N THR A 458 -6.13 -11.42 21.26
CA THR A 458 -5.08 -10.40 21.21
C THR A 458 -5.03 -9.67 22.54
N ILE A 459 -3.96 -9.88 23.31
CA ILE A 459 -3.75 -9.29 24.63
C ILE A 459 -2.45 -8.48 24.59
N GLY A 460 -2.55 -7.17 24.35
CA GLY A 460 -1.37 -6.31 24.20
C GLY A 460 -0.46 -6.81 23.07
N PRO A 461 0.82 -7.17 23.33
CA PRO A 461 1.71 -7.74 22.32
C PRO A 461 1.48 -9.23 22.03
N LEU A 462 0.64 -9.92 22.80
CA LEU A 462 0.32 -11.34 22.60
C LEU A 462 -0.77 -11.48 21.55
N SER A 463 -0.47 -12.19 20.46
CA SER A 463 -1.48 -12.58 19.47
C SER A 463 -1.35 -14.07 19.14
N GLY A 464 -2.48 -14.78 19.12
CA GLY A 464 -2.51 -16.21 18.87
C GLY A 464 -3.90 -16.80 18.95
N PHE A 465 -4.02 -18.08 18.60
CA PHE A 465 -5.23 -18.87 18.87
C PHE A 465 -5.12 -19.54 20.22
N THR A 466 -6.27 -19.82 20.83
CA THR A 466 -6.31 -20.44 22.15
C THR A 466 -6.59 -21.93 22.07
N ALA A 467 -6.04 -22.68 23.02
CA ALA A 467 -6.31 -24.11 23.14
C ALA A 467 -6.10 -24.59 24.58
N ILE A 468 -6.56 -25.80 24.86
CA ILE A 468 -6.29 -26.54 26.08
C ILE A 468 -5.15 -27.52 25.87
N ARG A 469 -4.27 -27.56 26.87
CA ARG A 469 -3.29 -28.62 27.07
C ARG A 469 -3.69 -29.44 28.28
N LEU A 470 -3.71 -30.76 28.09
CA LEU A 470 -3.90 -31.72 29.16
C LEU A 470 -2.55 -32.28 29.60
N THR A 471 -2.34 -32.35 30.91
CA THR A 471 -1.20 -33.05 31.50
C THR A 471 -1.70 -34.17 32.39
N SER A 472 -1.40 -35.40 32.01
CA SER A 472 -1.73 -36.60 32.76
C SER A 472 -0.51 -37.04 33.60
N PRO A 473 -0.70 -37.46 34.86
CA PRO A 473 0.35 -38.08 35.65
C PRO A 473 0.90 -39.38 35.02
N SER A 474 0.07 -40.11 34.26
CA SER A 474 0.43 -41.41 33.70
C SER A 474 1.06 -41.35 32.31
N SER A 475 0.63 -40.43 31.44
CA SER A 475 1.14 -40.27 30.08
C SER A 475 1.98 -39.01 29.85
N GLY A 476 2.12 -38.16 30.87
CA GLY A 476 2.83 -36.89 30.77
C GLY A 476 2.01 -35.80 30.08
N VAL A 477 2.69 -34.83 29.46
CA VAL A 477 2.02 -33.77 28.70
C VAL A 477 1.53 -34.36 27.38
N LEU A 478 0.25 -34.18 27.07
CA LEU A 478 -0.28 -34.55 25.77
C LEU A 478 0.15 -33.52 24.73
N ASP A 479 0.86 -33.96 23.69
CA ASP A 479 1.34 -33.11 22.59
C ASP A 479 0.19 -32.49 21.78
N GLN A 480 -1.00 -33.10 21.83
CA GLN A 480 -2.19 -32.58 21.17
C GLN A 480 -2.83 -31.46 21.97
N ARG A 481 -3.25 -30.41 21.25
CA ARG A 481 -4.03 -29.29 21.79
C ARG A 481 -5.51 -29.54 21.53
N PHE A 482 -6.33 -29.30 22.55
CA PHE A 482 -7.76 -29.58 22.56
C PHE A 482 -8.58 -28.30 22.65
N ASP A 483 -9.82 -28.36 22.22
CA ASP A 483 -10.84 -27.35 22.51
C ASP A 483 -11.62 -27.76 23.77
N ILE A 484 -12.25 -26.80 24.44
CA ILE A 484 -13.12 -27.04 25.60
C ILE A 484 -14.49 -26.43 25.38
N ILE A 485 -15.52 -27.20 25.69
CA ILE A 485 -16.90 -26.74 25.74
C ILE A 485 -17.37 -26.83 27.19
N GLY A 486 -17.72 -25.67 27.75
CA GLY A 486 -18.38 -25.55 29.03
C GLY A 486 -19.89 -25.53 28.84
N ILE A 487 -20.61 -26.48 29.40
CA ILE A 487 -22.07 -26.55 29.29
C ILE A 487 -22.66 -27.12 30.57
N ASP A 488 -23.86 -26.69 30.94
CA ASP A 488 -24.58 -27.31 32.04
C ASP A 488 -24.94 -28.77 31.68
N PRO A 489 -24.46 -29.77 32.45
CA PRO A 489 -24.76 -31.17 32.18
C PRO A 489 -26.25 -31.52 32.22
N ALA A 490 -27.04 -30.85 33.08
CA ALA A 490 -28.47 -31.10 33.16
C ALA A 490 -29.16 -30.67 31.86
N PHE A 491 -28.90 -29.43 31.43
CA PHE A 491 -29.39 -28.90 30.16
C PHE A 491 -28.97 -29.75 28.94
N LEU A 492 -27.70 -30.15 28.88
CA LEU A 492 -27.19 -30.98 27.78
C LEU A 492 -27.90 -32.33 27.70
N ASN A 493 -28.25 -32.94 28.84
CA ASN A 493 -28.98 -34.20 28.85
C ASN A 493 -30.47 -34.04 28.54
N ASP A 494 -31.13 -33.03 29.11
CA ASP A 494 -32.58 -32.86 29.00
C ASP A 494 -33.03 -32.45 27.60
N TYR A 495 -32.26 -31.58 26.93
CA TYR A 495 -32.62 -31.02 25.63
C TYR A 495 -31.97 -31.75 24.45
N PHE A 496 -30.73 -32.23 24.60
CA PHE A 496 -29.97 -32.88 23.52
C PHE A 496 -29.78 -34.39 23.72
N LYS A 497 -30.27 -34.97 24.82
CA LYS A 497 -30.17 -36.42 25.13
C LYS A 497 -28.74 -36.95 24.98
N PHE A 498 -27.78 -36.30 25.64
CA PHE A 498 -26.36 -36.61 25.48
C PHE A 498 -25.88 -37.87 26.21
N SER A 499 -26.49 -38.24 27.34
CA SER A 499 -26.05 -39.38 28.17
C SER A 499 -25.84 -40.73 27.45
N PRO A 500 -26.64 -41.13 26.42
CA PRO A 500 -26.46 -42.40 25.71
C PRO A 500 -25.17 -42.45 24.86
N ASN A 501 -24.54 -41.30 24.58
CA ASN A 501 -23.34 -41.23 23.73
C ASN A 501 -22.05 -41.53 24.50
N ILE A 502 -22.13 -41.82 25.80
CA ILE A 502 -21.00 -42.18 26.66
C ILE A 502 -20.70 -43.67 26.48
N VAL A 503 -19.52 -43.98 25.94
CA VAL A 503 -19.09 -45.35 25.66
C VAL A 503 -18.49 -46.01 26.90
N ARG A 504 -17.78 -45.25 27.73
CA ARG A 504 -17.12 -45.74 28.95
C ARG A 504 -17.18 -44.71 30.08
N GLY A 505 -17.35 -45.17 31.32
CA GLY A 505 -17.41 -44.30 32.51
C GLY A 505 -18.81 -43.74 32.78
N GLY A 506 -18.88 -42.65 33.57
CA GLY A 506 -20.14 -42.03 34.00
C GLY A 506 -20.35 -40.62 33.44
N TYR A 507 -21.57 -40.09 33.58
CA TYR A 507 -21.90 -38.72 33.20
C TYR A 507 -21.52 -37.69 34.27
N ILE A 508 -21.20 -36.47 33.84
CA ILE A 508 -20.75 -35.37 34.72
C ILE A 508 -21.94 -34.69 35.43
N SER A 509 -21.67 -34.15 36.61
CA SER A 509 -22.63 -33.34 37.38
C SER A 509 -22.19 -31.88 37.43
N GLY A 510 -23.13 -30.96 37.69
CA GLY A 510 -22.93 -29.51 37.54
C GLY A 510 -21.79 -28.90 38.37
N ASN A 511 -21.51 -29.42 39.57
CA ASN A 511 -20.48 -28.84 40.46
C ASN A 511 -19.23 -29.71 40.60
N GLU A 512 -19.12 -30.78 39.82
CA GLU A 512 -18.04 -31.74 39.93
C GLU A 512 -16.91 -31.39 38.95
N SER A 513 -15.67 -31.29 39.46
CA SER A 513 -14.46 -31.05 38.67
C SER A 513 -14.07 -32.27 37.83
N ALA A 514 -14.91 -32.57 36.84
CA ALA A 514 -14.77 -33.71 35.95
C ALA A 514 -14.81 -33.28 34.48
N ILE A 515 -14.11 -34.06 33.64
CA ILE A 515 -14.11 -33.92 32.18
C ILE A 515 -14.73 -35.13 31.50
N LEU A 516 -15.45 -34.89 30.42
CA LEU A 516 -15.79 -35.90 29.41
C LEU A 516 -14.84 -35.75 28.22
N ALA A 517 -14.12 -36.81 27.91
CA ALA A 517 -13.13 -36.83 26.84
C ALA A 517 -13.61 -37.69 25.65
N PRO A 518 -13.12 -37.46 24.42
CA PRO A 518 -13.42 -38.35 23.31
C PRO A 518 -12.76 -39.72 23.51
N SER A 519 -13.45 -40.78 23.09
CA SER A 519 -12.96 -42.17 23.23
C SER A 519 -11.60 -42.43 22.56
N SER A 520 -11.20 -41.60 21.58
CA SER A 520 -9.86 -41.60 20.99
C SER A 520 -8.72 -41.36 22.01
N LEU A 521 -9.01 -40.70 23.14
CA LEU A 521 -8.05 -40.44 24.21
C LEU A 521 -7.99 -41.55 25.27
N SER A 522 -8.77 -42.62 25.12
CA SER A 522 -8.79 -43.73 26.09
C SER A 522 -7.47 -44.49 26.20
N SER A 523 -6.57 -44.39 25.21
CA SER A 523 -5.21 -44.94 25.28
C SER A 523 -4.26 -44.09 26.11
N TYR A 524 -4.57 -42.80 26.30
CA TYR A 524 -3.70 -41.82 26.96
C TYR A 524 -4.21 -41.40 28.33
N LEU A 525 -5.52 -41.47 28.57
CA LEU A 525 -6.19 -41.07 29.80
C LEU A 525 -6.90 -42.27 30.43
N ARG A 526 -6.76 -42.47 31.75
CA ARG A 526 -7.49 -43.51 32.49
C ARG A 526 -8.74 -42.96 33.15
N LEU A 527 -9.73 -43.82 33.35
CA LEU A 527 -10.93 -43.49 34.14
C LEU A 527 -10.55 -43.15 35.58
N SER A 528 -11.19 -42.12 36.14
CA SER A 528 -10.95 -41.60 37.49
C SER A 528 -9.55 -41.02 37.73
N GLU A 529 -8.75 -40.83 36.67
CA GLU A 529 -7.46 -40.15 36.76
C GLU A 529 -7.65 -38.64 36.91
N LYS A 530 -6.82 -38.00 37.74
CA LYS A 530 -6.74 -36.54 37.84
C LYS A 530 -5.82 -36.01 36.75
N VAL A 531 -6.37 -35.21 35.85
CA VAL A 531 -5.67 -34.58 34.74
C VAL A 531 -5.62 -33.08 34.99
N ARG A 532 -4.43 -32.48 34.84
CA ARG A 532 -4.29 -31.03 34.95
C ARG A 532 -4.64 -30.37 33.62
N VAL A 533 -5.55 -29.41 33.67
CA VAL A 533 -6.06 -28.70 32.51
C VAL A 533 -5.41 -27.33 32.47
N ARG A 534 -4.67 -27.02 31.39
CA ARG A 534 -4.06 -25.70 31.19
C ARG A 534 -4.59 -25.04 29.94
N PHE A 535 -4.92 -23.77 30.04
CA PHE A 535 -5.18 -22.90 28.91
C PHE A 535 -3.84 -22.43 28.31
N VAL A 536 -3.73 -22.40 26.99
CA VAL A 536 -2.51 -22.04 26.28
C VAL A 536 -2.83 -21.11 25.10
N ILE A 537 -2.08 -20.01 24.99
CA ILE A 537 -2.10 -19.12 23.83
C ILE A 537 -0.98 -19.54 22.88
N VAL A 538 -1.33 -19.86 21.64
CA VAL A 538 -0.41 -20.39 20.63
C VAL A 538 -0.23 -19.38 19.52
N SER A 539 1.01 -19.01 19.23
CA SER A 539 1.35 -18.10 18.13
C SER A 539 2.24 -18.78 17.11
N ASN A 540 2.13 -18.33 15.86
CA ASN A 540 2.98 -18.81 14.77
C ASN A 540 4.23 -17.92 14.69
N ILE A 541 5.36 -18.44 15.15
CA ILE A 541 6.66 -17.76 15.12
C ILE A 541 7.59 -18.57 14.23
N ALA A 542 8.05 -17.97 13.13
CA ALA A 542 8.95 -18.61 12.17
C ALA A 542 8.45 -19.97 11.64
N ASN A 543 7.16 -20.06 11.31
CA ASN A 543 6.45 -21.27 10.84
C ASN A 543 6.30 -22.40 11.88
N ASN A 544 6.61 -22.15 13.17
CA ASN A 544 6.38 -23.08 14.26
C ASN A 544 5.31 -22.56 15.23
N LEU A 545 4.44 -23.46 15.70
CA LEU A 545 3.41 -23.17 16.68
C LEU A 545 3.99 -23.21 18.09
N VAL A 546 4.31 -22.03 18.64
CA VAL A 546 4.93 -21.87 19.96
C VAL A 546 3.89 -21.41 20.96
N ASP A 547 3.92 -21.97 22.17
CA ASP A 547 3.09 -21.52 23.28
C ASP A 547 3.67 -20.24 23.87
N VAL A 548 2.92 -19.16 23.78
CA VAL A 548 3.37 -17.83 24.21
C VAL A 548 3.01 -17.56 25.67
N ALA A 549 1.85 -18.05 26.11
CA ALA A 549 1.39 -17.93 27.49
C ALA A 549 0.55 -19.16 27.91
N GLU A 550 0.61 -19.52 29.18
CA GLU A 550 -0.21 -20.56 29.80
C GLU A 550 -0.92 -20.08 31.08
N TYR A 551 -2.09 -20.64 31.36
CA TYR A 551 -2.83 -20.45 32.62
C TYR A 551 -3.32 -21.81 33.15
N ASP A 552 -3.20 -22.04 34.46
CA ASP A 552 -3.59 -23.29 35.10
C ASP A 552 -5.06 -23.23 35.55
N LEU A 553 -5.93 -24.05 34.94
CA LEU A 553 -7.35 -24.16 35.31
C LEU A 553 -7.54 -25.12 36.50
N GLY A 554 -6.51 -25.89 36.86
CA GLY A 554 -6.53 -26.85 37.97
C GLY A 554 -6.69 -28.30 37.53
N ASP A 555 -6.93 -29.17 38.51
CA ASP A 555 -7.01 -30.62 38.32
C ASP A 555 -8.48 -31.07 38.14
N PHE A 556 -8.75 -31.79 37.05
CA PHE A 556 -10.05 -32.35 36.71
C PHE A 556 -9.99 -33.88 36.63
N ILE A 557 -11.07 -34.56 37.03
CA ILE A 557 -11.18 -36.02 37.01
C ILE A 557 -11.75 -36.48 35.67
N VAL A 558 -11.11 -37.46 35.02
CA VAL A 558 -11.66 -38.10 33.80
C VAL A 558 -12.81 -39.02 34.20
N LYS A 559 -14.06 -38.58 33.97
CA LYS A 559 -15.25 -39.32 34.42
C LYS A 559 -15.82 -40.25 33.37
N GLY A 560 -15.73 -39.88 32.11
CA GLY A 560 -16.27 -40.69 31.02
C GLY A 560 -15.71 -40.33 29.64
N PHE A 561 -15.85 -41.27 28.73
CA PHE A 561 -15.47 -41.15 27.33
C PHE A 561 -16.69 -41.21 26.41
N PHE A 562 -16.86 -40.20 25.56
CA PHE A 562 -17.96 -40.17 24.58
C PHE A 562 -17.52 -40.65 23.19
N ASN A 563 -18.48 -41.12 22.39
CA ASN A 563 -18.23 -41.44 20.99
C ASN A 563 -18.20 -40.17 20.14
N PRO A 564 -17.05 -39.77 19.57
CA PRO A 564 -16.96 -38.53 18.80
C PRO A 564 -17.84 -38.53 17.54
N ASP A 565 -18.06 -39.69 16.91
CA ASP A 565 -18.91 -39.78 15.70
C ASP A 565 -20.38 -39.47 16.03
N SER A 566 -20.93 -40.12 17.07
CA SER A 566 -22.31 -39.90 17.53
C SER A 566 -22.52 -38.48 18.06
N VAL A 567 -21.51 -37.88 18.69
CA VAL A 567 -21.58 -36.49 19.17
C VAL A 567 -21.55 -35.49 18.01
N GLY A 568 -20.82 -35.80 16.92
CA GLY A 568 -20.82 -34.98 15.71
C GLY A 568 -22.17 -34.91 14.99
N GLU A 569 -23.06 -35.88 15.22
CA GLU A 569 -24.43 -35.89 14.68
C GLU A 569 -25.41 -35.02 15.47
N ILE A 570 -25.06 -34.61 16.71
CA ILE A 570 -25.91 -33.73 17.52
C ILE A 570 -25.91 -32.34 16.89
N LYS A 571 -27.09 -31.92 16.42
CA LYS A 571 -27.32 -30.63 15.79
C LYS A 571 -28.07 -29.68 16.71
N LEU A 572 -27.72 -28.40 16.60
CA LEU A 572 -28.46 -27.26 17.09
C LEU A 572 -29.79 -27.10 16.32
N PRO A 573 -30.75 -26.33 16.86
CA PRO A 573 -32.04 -26.07 16.21
C PRO A 573 -31.95 -25.44 14.81
N ASP A 574 -30.82 -24.84 14.40
CA ASP A 574 -30.59 -24.32 13.05
C ASP A 574 -29.98 -25.35 12.08
N GLY A 575 -29.70 -26.56 12.57
CA GLY A 575 -29.06 -27.66 11.84
C GLY A 575 -27.53 -27.68 11.89
N SER A 576 -26.89 -26.70 12.52
CA SER A 576 -25.43 -26.69 12.71
C SER A 576 -24.99 -27.67 13.82
N PRO A 577 -23.77 -28.25 13.79
CA PRO A 577 -23.34 -29.18 14.84
C PRO A 577 -23.09 -28.45 16.16
N LEU A 578 -23.50 -29.07 17.28
CA LEU A 578 -23.23 -28.54 18.62
C LEU A 578 -21.71 -28.48 18.89
N VAL A 579 -20.99 -29.54 18.50
CA VAL A 579 -19.53 -29.69 18.62
C VAL A 579 -18.93 -29.84 17.22
N GLU A 580 -18.10 -28.88 16.81
CA GLU A 580 -17.52 -28.86 15.45
C GLU A 580 -16.42 -29.91 15.25
N TYR A 581 -15.58 -30.13 16.27
CA TYR A 581 -14.45 -31.05 16.21
C TYR A 581 -14.48 -32.04 17.38
N PRO A 582 -15.44 -32.98 17.42
CA PRO A 582 -15.66 -33.84 18.60
C PRO A 582 -14.43 -34.67 18.99
N TYR A 583 -13.56 -35.01 18.04
CA TYR A 583 -12.30 -35.70 18.28
C TYR A 583 -11.25 -34.89 19.06
N LYS A 584 -11.36 -33.56 19.05
CA LYS A 584 -10.43 -32.63 19.70
C LYS A 584 -11.09 -31.79 20.79
N THR A 585 -12.32 -32.09 21.17
CA THR A 585 -13.06 -31.28 22.15
C THR A 585 -13.26 -32.04 23.46
N ILE A 586 -13.10 -31.35 24.58
CA ILE A 586 -13.36 -31.85 25.93
C ILE A 586 -14.58 -31.11 26.48
N ILE A 587 -15.48 -31.83 27.13
CA ILE A 587 -16.69 -31.23 27.72
C ILE A 587 -16.53 -31.16 29.24
N VAL A 588 -16.83 -29.98 29.79
CA VAL A 588 -16.74 -29.67 31.22
C VAL A 588 -18.00 -28.92 31.66
N SER A 589 -18.31 -28.96 32.95
CA SER A 589 -19.38 -28.13 33.50
C SER A 589 -19.07 -26.63 33.34
N GLU A 590 -20.04 -25.86 32.85
CA GLU A 590 -19.93 -24.40 32.69
C GLU A 590 -19.59 -23.69 34.02
N ALA A 591 -20.08 -24.22 35.16
CA ALA A 591 -19.91 -23.63 36.48
C ALA A 591 -18.45 -23.58 36.95
N LEU A 592 -17.58 -24.40 36.38
CA LEU A 592 -16.17 -24.50 36.76
C LEU A 592 -15.24 -23.63 35.91
N LEU A 593 -15.74 -23.08 34.80
CA LEU A 593 -14.95 -22.22 33.92
C LEU A 593 -15.00 -20.78 34.42
N PRO A 594 -13.85 -20.14 34.69
CA PRO A 594 -13.81 -18.74 35.10
C PRO A 594 -14.35 -17.85 33.98
N ASP A 595 -15.10 -16.81 34.32
CA ASP A 595 -15.65 -15.88 33.33
C ASP A 595 -14.54 -14.96 32.77
N SER A 596 -13.64 -14.50 33.63
CA SER A 596 -12.47 -13.70 33.27
C SER A 596 -11.26 -14.09 34.13
N ILE A 597 -10.05 -13.85 33.62
CA ILE A 597 -8.80 -14.21 34.27
C ILE A 597 -7.91 -12.98 34.44
N ASP A 598 -7.31 -12.81 35.61
CA ASP A 598 -6.30 -11.77 35.84
C ASP A 598 -5.06 -12.08 34.99
N ALA A 599 -4.72 -11.18 34.08
CA ALA A 599 -3.58 -11.32 33.16
C ALA A 599 -2.25 -11.48 33.90
N ARG A 600 -2.15 -11.06 35.17
CA ARG A 600 -0.96 -11.28 36.01
C ARG A 600 -0.72 -12.75 36.33
N ASN A 601 -1.76 -13.58 36.28
CA ASN A 601 -1.66 -15.02 36.49
C ASN A 601 -1.29 -15.79 35.21
N LEU A 602 -1.14 -15.10 34.07
CA LEU A 602 -0.65 -15.71 32.84
C LEU A 602 0.86 -15.93 32.94
N ARG A 603 1.29 -17.18 32.82
CA ARG A 603 2.70 -17.52 32.74
C ARG A 603 3.16 -17.37 31.30
N VAL A 604 3.89 -16.28 31.02
CA VAL A 604 4.42 -15.99 29.68
C VAL A 604 5.71 -16.79 29.45
N THR A 605 5.73 -17.63 28.41
CA THR A 605 6.86 -18.50 28.07
C THR A 605 8.02 -17.72 27.45
N LEU A 606 7.73 -16.61 26.76
CA LEU A 606 8.70 -15.80 26.02
C LEU A 606 9.10 -14.53 26.80
N PRO A 607 10.34 -14.43 27.32
CA PRO A 607 10.76 -13.33 28.20
C PRO A 607 10.81 -11.94 27.52
N ARG A 608 10.82 -11.86 26.18
CA ARG A 608 10.71 -10.57 25.47
C ARG A 608 9.29 -10.00 25.49
N LEU A 609 8.27 -10.84 25.68
CA LEU A 609 6.86 -10.46 25.65
C LEU A 609 6.31 -10.19 27.06
N SER A 610 7.01 -10.60 28.12
CA SER A 610 6.59 -10.38 29.52
C SER A 610 6.67 -8.91 29.96
N LEU A 611 7.50 -8.09 29.31
CA LEU A 611 7.68 -6.65 29.63
C LEU A 611 6.42 -5.80 29.39
N GLY A 612 5.47 -6.26 28.58
CA GLY A 612 4.25 -5.51 28.23
C GLY A 612 3.05 -5.73 29.15
N ILE A 613 3.06 -6.74 30.03
CA ILE A 613 1.89 -7.19 30.81
C ILE A 613 2.03 -6.85 32.32
N SER A 614 3.20 -6.35 32.72
CA SER A 614 3.47 -5.89 34.09
C SER A 614 2.83 -4.52 34.37
N GLN A 615 1.51 -4.47 34.49
CA GLN A 615 0.81 -3.31 35.06
C GLN A 615 0.59 -3.51 36.57
N ASN A 616 0.67 -2.43 37.35
CA ASN A 616 0.43 -2.48 38.81
C ASN A 616 -1.04 -2.74 39.16
N GLU A 617 -1.96 -2.52 38.23
CA GLU A 617 -3.39 -2.75 38.41
C GLU A 617 -3.84 -4.10 37.82
N PRO A 618 -4.77 -4.83 38.47
CA PRO A 618 -5.33 -6.08 37.94
C PRO A 618 -6.05 -5.82 36.61
N TYR A 619 -5.59 -6.50 35.56
CA TYR A 619 -6.18 -6.45 34.22
C TYR A 619 -6.85 -7.80 33.93
N TYR A 620 -8.19 -7.82 33.85
CA TYR A 620 -8.96 -9.04 33.58
C TYR A 620 -9.16 -9.25 32.08
N VAL A 621 -8.94 -10.48 31.63
CA VAL A 621 -9.09 -10.92 30.24
C VAL A 621 -10.18 -11.99 30.16
N ASP A 622 -11.13 -11.82 29.25
CA ASP A 622 -12.16 -12.81 28.95
C ASP A 622 -11.57 -13.87 28.01
N ILE A 623 -11.61 -15.14 28.43
CA ILE A 623 -10.98 -16.28 27.72
C ILE A 623 -12.01 -17.22 27.10
N PHE A 624 -13.24 -17.18 27.61
CA PHE A 624 -14.34 -18.00 27.14
C PHE A 624 -15.39 -17.11 26.48
N LYS A 625 -15.70 -17.41 25.21
CA LYS A 625 -16.85 -16.83 24.54
C LYS A 625 -18.07 -17.70 24.83
N VAL A 626 -19.24 -17.09 24.88
CA VAL A 626 -20.51 -17.81 24.86
C VAL A 626 -20.80 -18.17 23.41
N LYS A 627 -20.53 -19.43 23.03
CA LYS A 627 -20.82 -19.96 21.69
C LYS A 627 -22.30 -19.83 21.37
N CYS A 628 -23.14 -20.30 22.29
CA CYS A 628 -24.59 -20.25 22.20
C CYS A 628 -25.20 -19.94 23.58
N ALA A 629 -26.14 -19.00 23.63
CA ALA A 629 -26.95 -18.73 24.81
C ALA A 629 -28.40 -19.09 24.52
N PHE A 630 -28.92 -20.11 25.22
CA PHE A 630 -30.29 -20.57 25.10
C PHE A 630 -31.16 -19.85 26.12
N ILE A 631 -32.25 -19.26 25.65
CA ILE A 631 -33.22 -18.50 26.42
C ILE A 631 -34.55 -19.22 26.29
N ILE A 632 -35.05 -19.71 27.41
CA ILE A 632 -36.31 -20.46 27.46
C ILE A 632 -37.41 -19.52 27.95
N PRO A 633 -38.41 -19.21 27.11
CA PRO A 633 -39.52 -18.35 27.48
C PRO A 633 -40.42 -19.03 28.53
N ASP A 634 -41.03 -18.24 29.40
CA ASP A 634 -42.07 -18.75 30.31
C ASP A 634 -43.32 -19.14 29.50
N GLN A 635 -43.75 -20.40 29.63
CA GLN A 635 -44.91 -20.95 28.91
C GLN A 635 -46.21 -20.19 29.24
N LYS A 636 -46.29 -19.51 30.38
CA LYS A 636 -47.47 -18.73 30.81
C LYS A 636 -47.62 -17.39 30.10
N SER A 637 -46.55 -16.88 29.48
CA SER A 637 -46.48 -15.52 28.96
C SER A 637 -47.07 -15.34 27.55
N HIS A 638 -47.37 -16.42 26.82
CA HIS A 638 -47.92 -16.41 25.45
C HIS A 638 -47.21 -15.43 24.50
N ILE A 639 -45.87 -15.42 24.52
CA ILE A 639 -45.06 -14.48 23.74
C ILE A 639 -44.74 -15.06 22.35
N ASP A 640 -44.77 -14.20 21.33
CA ASP A 640 -44.22 -14.54 20.02
C ASP A 640 -42.69 -14.61 20.08
N VAL A 641 -42.18 -15.84 20.08
CA VAL A 641 -40.75 -16.17 20.13
C VAL A 641 -39.99 -15.56 18.94
N TYR A 642 -40.64 -15.44 17.78
CA TYR A 642 -40.02 -14.92 16.57
C TYR A 642 -39.84 -13.41 16.62
N GLU A 643 -40.83 -12.69 17.12
CA GLU A 643 -40.75 -11.23 17.31
C GLU A 643 -39.65 -10.88 18.32
N LYS A 644 -39.60 -11.59 19.45
CA LYS A 644 -38.55 -11.37 20.45
C LYS A 644 -37.16 -11.72 19.93
N ALA A 645 -37.02 -12.74 19.10
CA ALA A 645 -35.73 -13.03 18.47
C ALA A 645 -35.26 -11.93 17.50
N LYS A 646 -36.17 -11.29 16.77
CA LYS A 646 -35.85 -10.09 15.96
C LYS A 646 -35.42 -8.93 16.85
N GLU A 647 -36.10 -8.70 17.97
CA GLU A 647 -35.72 -7.68 18.96
C GLU A 647 -34.31 -7.94 19.51
N PHE A 648 -33.96 -9.19 19.83
CA PHE A 648 -32.60 -9.55 20.25
C PHE A 648 -31.56 -9.34 19.15
N LEU A 649 -31.86 -9.70 17.90
CA LEU A 649 -30.97 -9.42 16.78
C LEU A 649 -30.75 -7.90 16.65
N ASP A 650 -31.84 -7.13 16.71
CA ASP A 650 -31.78 -5.69 16.64
C ASP A 650 -30.92 -5.13 17.77
N VAL A 651 -31.06 -5.59 19.01
CA VAL A 651 -30.25 -5.12 20.17
C VAL A 651 -28.78 -5.56 20.07
N THR A 652 -28.53 -6.85 19.89
CA THR A 652 -27.20 -7.46 20.03
C THR A 652 -26.37 -7.43 18.75
N GLY A 653 -27.01 -7.38 17.57
CA GLY A 653 -26.37 -7.57 16.26
C GLY A 653 -25.80 -8.99 16.06
N CYS A 654 -26.06 -9.93 16.96
CA CYS A 654 -25.57 -11.30 16.90
C CYS A 654 -26.54 -12.19 16.15
N ARG A 655 -26.07 -13.28 15.54
CA ARG A 655 -26.94 -14.27 14.90
C ARG A 655 -27.91 -14.84 15.93
N VAL A 656 -29.22 -14.80 15.65
CA VAL A 656 -30.26 -15.30 16.55
C VAL A 656 -31.10 -16.34 15.83
N PHE A 657 -31.40 -17.46 16.46
CA PHE A 657 -32.43 -18.36 15.94
C PHE A 657 -33.51 -18.62 16.98
N ALA A 658 -34.75 -18.60 16.50
CA ALA A 658 -35.95 -18.87 17.28
C ALA A 658 -36.57 -20.17 16.81
N TYR A 659 -36.92 -21.03 17.76
CA TYR A 659 -37.68 -22.23 17.50
C TYR A 659 -39.04 -22.14 18.19
N SER A 660 -40.11 -22.39 17.43
CA SER A 660 -41.46 -22.61 17.98
C SER A 660 -42.28 -23.47 17.01
N ASN A 661 -43.08 -24.39 17.54
CA ASN A 661 -44.01 -25.23 16.77
C ASN A 661 -43.38 -26.01 15.59
N GLY A 662 -42.22 -26.67 15.78
CA GLY A 662 -41.60 -27.51 14.73
C GLY A 662 -40.75 -26.75 13.71
N VAL A 663 -40.71 -25.41 13.80
CA VAL A 663 -40.03 -24.55 12.84
C VAL A 663 -38.97 -23.73 13.56
N CYS A 664 -37.74 -23.77 13.03
CA CYS A 664 -36.66 -22.88 13.44
C CYS A 664 -36.46 -21.79 12.39
N LYS A 665 -36.57 -20.54 12.81
CA LYS A 665 -36.24 -19.37 12.02
C LYS A 665 -34.91 -18.79 12.50
N THR A 666 -33.92 -18.78 11.63
CA THR A 666 -32.64 -18.12 11.88
C THR A 666 -32.69 -16.72 11.30
N TYR A 667 -32.32 -15.74 12.11
CA TYR A 667 -32.16 -14.33 11.77
C TYR A 667 -30.69 -13.94 11.85
N GLU A 668 -30.18 -13.38 10.76
CA GLU A 668 -28.79 -12.93 10.69
C GLU A 668 -28.72 -11.63 9.88
N GLU A 669 -27.95 -10.66 10.38
CA GLU A 669 -27.60 -9.47 9.61
C GLU A 669 -26.43 -9.83 8.68
N LEU A 670 -26.70 -9.92 7.38
CA LEU A 670 -25.68 -10.22 6.38
C LEU A 670 -25.32 -8.95 5.60
N TYR A 671 -24.02 -8.69 5.53
CA TYR A 671 -23.43 -7.77 4.56
C TYR A 671 -23.25 -8.52 3.24
N ILE A 672 -24.29 -8.52 2.41
CA ILE A 672 -24.22 -9.18 1.11
C ILE A 672 -23.77 -8.15 0.07
N LEU A 673 -22.68 -8.48 -0.62
CA LEU A 673 -22.35 -7.90 -1.91
C LEU A 673 -23.43 -8.29 -2.91
N ASN A 674 -24.41 -7.41 -3.11
CA ASN A 674 -25.43 -7.63 -4.10
C ASN A 674 -24.89 -7.22 -5.47
N ILE A 675 -24.51 -8.22 -6.26
CA ILE A 675 -24.04 -8.02 -7.63
C ILE A 675 -25.23 -8.29 -8.56
N VAL A 676 -25.94 -7.23 -8.91
CA VAL A 676 -27.05 -7.28 -9.86
C VAL A 676 -26.48 -7.42 -11.27
N GLY A 677 -27.05 -8.35 -12.05
CA GLY A 677 -26.71 -8.53 -13.46
C GLY A 677 -25.46 -9.37 -13.72
N PHE A 678 -24.85 -10.01 -12.71
CA PHE A 678 -23.64 -10.83 -12.89
C PHE A 678 -23.83 -11.96 -13.92
N SER A 679 -24.95 -12.69 -13.85
CA SER A 679 -25.29 -13.75 -14.80
C SER A 679 -25.44 -13.23 -16.23
N SER A 680 -25.93 -12.01 -16.39
CA SER A 680 -26.21 -11.37 -17.69
C SER A 680 -24.93 -10.88 -18.39
N ILE A 681 -23.82 -10.76 -17.68
CA ILE A 681 -22.55 -10.19 -18.21
C ILE A 681 -21.60 -11.26 -18.75
N ILE A 682 -21.74 -12.50 -18.26
CA ILE A 682 -20.89 -13.61 -18.68
C ILE A 682 -20.96 -13.81 -20.21
N PRO A 683 -22.14 -13.87 -20.87
CA PRO A 683 -22.19 -14.05 -22.32
C PRO A 683 -21.53 -12.91 -23.12
N PRO A 684 -21.80 -11.61 -22.84
CA PRO A 684 -21.10 -10.51 -23.50
C PRO A 684 -19.57 -10.57 -23.36
N ILE A 685 -19.04 -10.90 -22.18
CA ILE A 685 -17.58 -11.03 -21.97
C ILE A 685 -16.99 -12.16 -22.83
N LEU A 686 -17.66 -13.31 -22.92
CA LEU A 686 -17.22 -14.42 -23.77
C LEU A 686 -17.25 -14.05 -25.25
N ILE A 687 -18.28 -13.33 -25.70
CA ILE A 687 -18.39 -12.82 -27.07
C ILE A 687 -17.25 -11.85 -27.36
N VAL A 688 -16.99 -10.88 -26.48
CA VAL A 688 -15.88 -9.91 -26.62
C VAL A 688 -14.54 -10.64 -26.72
N THR A 689 -14.27 -11.54 -25.78
CA THR A 689 -13.00 -12.28 -25.74
C THR A 689 -12.79 -13.04 -27.04
N SER A 690 -13.84 -13.70 -27.55
CA SER A 690 -13.80 -14.43 -28.82
C SER A 690 -13.56 -13.52 -30.02
N ILE A 691 -14.22 -12.35 -30.08
CA ILE A 691 -14.00 -11.35 -31.14
C ILE A 691 -12.55 -10.86 -31.13
N ILE A 692 -11.97 -10.60 -29.95
CA ILE A 692 -10.58 -10.15 -29.80
C ILE A 692 -9.60 -11.22 -30.28
N VAL A 693 -9.81 -12.48 -29.88
CA VAL A 693 -8.99 -13.60 -30.32
C VAL A 693 -9.02 -13.72 -31.85
N LEU A 694 -10.20 -13.64 -32.46
CA LEU A 694 -10.37 -13.73 -33.92
C LEU A 694 -9.70 -12.55 -34.63
N MET A 695 -9.93 -11.34 -34.16
CA MET A 695 -9.36 -10.12 -34.73
C MET A 695 -7.84 -10.12 -34.65
N MET A 696 -7.27 -10.42 -33.48
CA MET A 696 -5.83 -10.41 -33.30
C MET A 696 -5.14 -11.55 -34.07
N ASN A 697 -5.77 -12.72 -34.16
CA ASN A 697 -5.30 -13.78 -35.06
C ASN A 697 -5.27 -13.30 -36.52
N SER A 698 -6.35 -12.65 -36.99
CA SER A 698 -6.41 -12.11 -38.35
C SER A 698 -5.27 -11.11 -38.61
N ILE A 699 -4.97 -10.21 -37.65
CA ILE A 699 -3.86 -9.25 -37.76
C ILE A 699 -2.53 -9.97 -37.93
N ILE A 700 -2.27 -10.98 -37.10
CA ILE A 700 -1.00 -11.71 -37.12
C ILE A 700 -0.83 -12.50 -38.43
N TYR A 701 -1.92 -13.08 -38.96
CA TYR A 701 -1.88 -13.78 -40.25
C TYR A 701 -1.59 -12.82 -41.42
N GLU A 702 -2.26 -11.67 -41.45
CA GLU A 702 -2.06 -10.64 -42.47
C GLU A 702 -0.62 -10.08 -42.43
N ARG A 703 -0.10 -9.84 -41.22
CA ARG A 703 1.24 -9.24 -40.99
C ARG A 703 2.37 -10.26 -40.86
N ARG A 704 2.16 -11.53 -41.22
CA ARG A 704 3.23 -12.56 -41.08
C ARG A 704 4.53 -12.16 -41.77
N ARG A 705 4.45 -11.56 -42.97
CA ARG A 705 5.63 -11.08 -43.70
C ARG A 705 6.34 -9.94 -42.96
N GLU A 706 5.60 -9.01 -42.38
CA GLU A 706 6.17 -7.90 -41.59
C GLU A 706 6.82 -8.41 -40.29
N ILE A 707 6.23 -9.41 -39.64
CA ILE A 707 6.81 -10.07 -38.46
C ILE A 707 8.12 -10.76 -38.84
N TRP A 708 8.18 -11.44 -39.99
CA TRP A 708 9.40 -12.06 -40.48
C TRP A 708 10.47 -11.04 -40.85
N THR A 709 10.12 -9.93 -41.51
CA THR A 709 11.10 -8.88 -41.81
C THR A 709 11.64 -8.26 -40.53
N LEU A 710 10.79 -7.98 -39.53
CA LEU A 710 11.22 -7.53 -38.22
C LEU A 710 12.16 -8.54 -37.55
N ALA A 711 11.84 -9.84 -37.60
CA ALA A 711 12.70 -10.88 -37.05
C ALA A 711 14.05 -10.97 -37.78
N VAL A 712 14.07 -10.83 -39.10
CA VAL A 712 15.31 -10.82 -39.92
C VAL A 712 16.17 -9.59 -39.64
N VAL A 713 15.54 -8.43 -39.40
CA VAL A 713 16.22 -7.18 -39.04
C VAL A 713 16.73 -7.19 -37.58
N GLY A 714 16.37 -8.21 -36.80
CA GLY A 714 16.84 -8.38 -35.41
C GLY A 714 15.84 -7.93 -34.34
N GLY A 715 14.55 -7.83 -34.68
CA GLY A 715 13.47 -7.55 -33.75
C GLY A 715 13.38 -8.64 -32.67
N ASN A 716 13.48 -8.23 -31.40
CA ASN A 716 13.35 -9.14 -30.27
C ASN A 716 11.92 -9.75 -30.25
N PRO A 717 11.77 -11.08 -30.16
CA PRO A 717 10.47 -11.74 -30.03
C PRO A 717 9.56 -11.09 -28.97
N ARG A 718 10.14 -10.70 -27.83
CA ARG A 718 9.40 -10.02 -26.74
C ARG A 718 8.93 -8.61 -27.12
N SER A 719 9.71 -7.91 -27.95
CA SER A 719 9.31 -6.57 -28.41
C SER A 719 8.12 -6.66 -29.37
N ILE A 720 8.07 -7.73 -30.18
CA ILE A 720 6.99 -7.96 -31.14
C ILE A 720 5.72 -8.40 -30.41
N THR A 721 5.82 -9.27 -29.38
CA THR A 721 4.66 -9.59 -28.54
C THR A 721 4.12 -8.36 -27.83
N ASN A 722 5.01 -7.52 -27.28
CA ASN A 722 4.62 -6.30 -26.60
C ASN A 722 3.97 -5.29 -27.54
N MET A 723 4.36 -5.25 -28.82
CA MET A 723 3.72 -4.41 -29.83
C MET A 723 2.26 -4.81 -30.05
N PHE A 724 1.96 -6.07 -30.34
CA PHE A 724 0.58 -6.52 -30.53
C PHE A 724 -0.28 -6.45 -29.26
N LEU A 725 0.33 -6.71 -28.10
CA LEU A 725 -0.36 -6.60 -26.80
C LEU A 725 -0.67 -5.12 -26.46
N MET A 726 0.21 -4.19 -26.86
CA MET A 726 -0.06 -2.75 -26.76
C MET A 726 -1.14 -2.29 -27.75
N GLU A 727 -1.20 -2.85 -28.97
CA GLU A 727 -2.31 -2.60 -29.91
C GLU A 727 -3.66 -3.01 -29.29
N ALA A 728 -3.74 -4.21 -28.70
CA ALA A 728 -4.94 -4.66 -27.96
C ALA A 728 -5.26 -3.74 -26.78
N PHE A 729 -4.26 -3.35 -25.98
CA PHE A 729 -4.45 -2.44 -24.86
C PHE A 729 -5.00 -1.07 -25.28
N ILE A 730 -4.47 -0.48 -26.36
CA ILE A 730 -4.94 0.80 -26.91
C ILE A 730 -6.39 0.66 -27.38
N THR A 731 -6.73 -0.42 -28.11
CA THR A 731 -8.11 -0.65 -28.55
C THR A 731 -9.06 -0.81 -27.36
N GLY A 732 -8.67 -1.55 -26.32
CA GLY A 732 -9.44 -1.73 -25.09
C GLY A 732 -9.71 -0.41 -24.36
N LEU A 733 -8.66 0.39 -24.15
CA LEU A 733 -8.76 1.69 -23.48
C LEU A 733 -9.69 2.66 -24.24
N LEU A 734 -9.53 2.76 -25.56
CA LEU A 734 -10.40 3.60 -26.40
C LEU A 734 -11.86 3.13 -26.38
N SER A 735 -12.08 1.82 -26.48
CA SER A 735 -13.42 1.22 -26.44
C SER A 735 -14.13 1.49 -25.12
N THR A 736 -13.39 1.41 -24.02
CA THR A 736 -13.88 1.64 -22.66
C THR A 736 -14.40 3.06 -22.48
N ALA A 737 -13.64 4.05 -22.97
CA ALA A 737 -14.01 5.45 -22.86
C ALA A 737 -15.19 5.80 -23.78
N ILE A 738 -15.19 5.29 -25.01
CA ILE A 738 -16.30 5.51 -25.95
C ILE A 738 -17.57 4.79 -25.46
N GLY A 739 -17.45 3.59 -24.88
CA GLY A 739 -18.58 2.83 -24.35
C GLY A 739 -19.22 3.53 -23.17
N TYR A 740 -18.40 4.08 -22.28
CA TYR A 740 -18.87 4.97 -21.24
C TYR A 740 -19.60 6.20 -21.81
N LEU A 741 -19.02 6.89 -22.80
CA LEU A 741 -19.66 8.05 -23.42
C LEU A 741 -21.01 7.70 -24.05
N PHE A 742 -21.11 6.55 -24.72
CA PHE A 742 -22.38 6.05 -25.24
C PHE A 742 -23.41 5.82 -24.14
N TYR A 743 -23.00 5.16 -23.05
CA TYR A 743 -23.89 4.91 -21.94
C TYR A 743 -24.33 6.21 -21.25
N THR A 744 -23.42 7.13 -20.94
CA THR A 744 -23.77 8.43 -20.36
C THR A 744 -24.65 9.26 -21.30
N GLY A 745 -24.36 9.21 -22.60
CA GLY A 745 -25.15 9.91 -23.61
C GLY A 745 -26.58 9.36 -23.67
N PHE A 746 -26.72 8.04 -23.59
CA PHE A 746 -28.03 7.36 -23.53
C PHE A 746 -28.76 7.63 -22.20
N TYR A 747 -28.04 7.63 -21.08
CA TYR A 747 -28.61 7.94 -19.77
C TYR A 747 -29.11 9.39 -19.68
N LEU A 748 -28.30 10.35 -20.12
CA LEU A 748 -28.70 11.77 -20.17
C LEU A 748 -29.85 11.99 -21.15
N SER A 749 -29.80 11.38 -22.33
CA SER A 749 -30.87 11.50 -23.32
C SER A 749 -32.17 10.88 -22.84
N SER A 750 -32.13 9.80 -22.06
CA SER A 750 -33.33 9.21 -21.45
C SER A 750 -34.11 10.22 -20.58
N SER A 751 -33.44 11.16 -19.90
CA SER A 751 -34.12 12.17 -19.10
C SER A 751 -34.90 13.20 -19.93
N ILE A 752 -34.44 13.47 -21.16
CA ILE A 752 -35.08 14.41 -22.10
C ILE A 752 -36.13 13.69 -22.95
N ILE A 753 -35.83 12.46 -23.35
CA ILE A 753 -36.62 11.67 -24.30
C ILE A 753 -37.75 10.92 -23.61
N ALA A 754 -37.59 10.43 -22.37
CA ALA A 754 -38.63 9.66 -21.67
C ALA A 754 -39.97 10.42 -21.51
N PRO A 755 -40.00 11.73 -21.16
CA PRO A 755 -41.24 12.51 -21.17
C PRO A 755 -41.89 12.55 -22.56
N SER A 756 -41.10 12.67 -23.62
CA SER A 756 -41.60 12.72 -25.01
C SER A 756 -42.05 11.36 -25.55
N ILE A 757 -41.41 10.25 -25.16
CA ILE A 757 -41.80 8.89 -25.55
C ILE A 757 -43.06 8.44 -24.80
N SER A 758 -43.26 8.89 -23.56
CA SER A 758 -44.44 8.52 -22.75
C SER A 758 -45.78 8.79 -23.45
N SER A 759 -45.84 9.79 -24.33
CA SER A 759 -47.06 10.12 -25.08
C SER A 759 -47.25 9.34 -26.38
N TRP A 760 -46.20 8.68 -26.91
CA TRP A 760 -46.26 7.95 -28.18
C TRP A 760 -46.26 6.43 -27.96
N TYR A 761 -45.50 5.93 -26.97
CA TYR A 761 -45.33 4.50 -26.71
C TYR A 761 -45.14 4.21 -25.21
N PRO A 762 -46.21 3.92 -24.46
CA PRO A 762 -46.16 3.72 -23.00
C PRO A 762 -45.38 2.46 -22.56
N GLU A 763 -45.32 1.41 -23.38
CA GLU A 763 -44.50 0.20 -23.09
C GLU A 763 -42.99 0.46 -23.21
N LEU A 764 -42.57 1.34 -24.12
CA LEU A 764 -41.16 1.76 -24.18
C LEU A 764 -40.82 2.63 -22.97
N PHE A 765 -41.76 3.47 -22.52
CA PHE A 765 -41.56 4.30 -21.34
C PHE A 765 -41.33 3.48 -20.06
N SER A 766 -42.06 2.37 -19.84
CA SER A 766 -41.81 1.51 -18.68
C SER A 766 -40.41 0.90 -18.70
N ILE A 767 -39.92 0.48 -19.87
CA ILE A 767 -38.54 -0.01 -20.04
C ILE A 767 -37.52 1.09 -19.72
N PHE A 768 -37.70 2.31 -20.26
CA PHE A 768 -36.81 3.44 -19.97
C PHE A 768 -36.85 3.87 -18.50
N ALA A 769 -38.03 3.83 -17.86
CA ALA A 769 -38.24 4.18 -16.47
C ALA A 769 -37.68 3.11 -15.51
N GLU A 770 -37.89 1.83 -15.79
CA GLU A 770 -37.28 0.71 -15.04
C GLU A 770 -35.76 0.74 -15.18
N MET A 771 -35.23 1.00 -16.38
CA MET A 771 -33.78 1.12 -16.58
C MET A 771 -33.21 2.26 -15.74
N ARG A 772 -33.90 3.41 -15.64
CA ARG A 772 -33.49 4.55 -14.80
C ARG A 772 -33.53 4.25 -13.30
N MET A 773 -34.53 3.48 -12.85
CA MET A 773 -34.69 3.08 -11.46
C MET A 773 -33.66 2.01 -11.05
N VAL A 774 -33.28 1.13 -11.97
CA VAL A 774 -32.25 0.10 -11.78
C VAL A 774 -30.83 0.69 -11.97
N SER A 775 -30.66 1.70 -12.83
CA SER A 775 -29.39 2.36 -13.12
C SER A 775 -29.01 3.41 -12.07
N GLY A 776 -28.84 2.95 -10.82
CA GLY A 776 -28.05 3.69 -9.85
C GLY A 776 -26.57 3.47 -10.16
N PHE A 777 -25.95 4.46 -10.81
CA PHE A 777 -24.51 4.46 -11.10
C PHE A 777 -23.68 4.58 -9.82
N GLU A 778 -22.99 3.51 -9.44
CA GLU A 778 -22.00 3.51 -8.35
C GLU A 778 -20.58 3.55 -8.94
N LEU A 779 -19.69 4.37 -8.39
CA LEU A 779 -18.30 4.59 -8.81
C LEU A 779 -17.47 3.29 -8.75
N SER A 780 -17.90 2.33 -7.91
CA SER A 780 -17.42 0.95 -7.86
C SER A 780 -17.58 0.22 -9.21
N SER A 781 -18.67 0.45 -9.94
CA SER A 781 -18.93 -0.13 -11.26
C SER A 781 -17.95 0.35 -12.32
N ILE A 782 -17.48 1.61 -12.25
CA ILE A 782 -16.49 2.17 -13.17
C ILE A 782 -15.15 1.48 -12.99
N LEU A 783 -14.74 1.19 -11.76
CA LEU A 783 -13.52 0.44 -11.49
C LEU A 783 -13.56 -0.94 -12.14
N VAL A 784 -14.66 -1.68 -11.93
CA VAL A 784 -14.84 -3.00 -12.55
C VAL A 784 -14.88 -2.90 -14.07
N MET A 785 -15.53 -1.88 -14.61
CA MET A 785 -15.58 -1.64 -16.05
C MET A 785 -14.18 -1.33 -16.62
N VAL A 786 -13.37 -0.49 -15.96
CA VAL A 786 -11.99 -0.21 -16.40
C VAL A 786 -11.16 -1.48 -16.35
N LEU A 787 -11.34 -2.31 -15.32
CA LEU A 787 -10.68 -3.62 -15.23
C LEU A 787 -11.12 -4.57 -16.34
N ILE A 788 -12.41 -4.65 -16.67
CA ILE A 788 -12.92 -5.48 -17.76
C ILE A 788 -12.43 -4.95 -19.11
N GLY A 789 -12.56 -3.64 -19.34
CA GLY A 789 -12.21 -2.95 -20.58
C GLY A 789 -10.72 -2.96 -20.90
N LEU A 790 -9.85 -3.02 -19.89
CA LEU A 790 -8.41 -3.20 -20.07
C LEU A 790 -7.98 -4.68 -20.00
N GLY A 791 -8.59 -5.46 -19.11
CA GLY A 791 -8.21 -6.85 -18.83
C GLY A 791 -8.65 -7.83 -19.91
N VAL A 792 -9.90 -7.75 -20.36
CA VAL A 792 -10.45 -8.69 -21.36
C VAL A 792 -9.68 -8.61 -22.69
N PRO A 793 -9.33 -7.43 -23.23
CA PRO A 793 -8.51 -7.34 -24.44
C PRO A 793 -7.11 -7.90 -24.29
N LEU A 794 -6.48 -7.73 -23.13
CA LEU A 794 -5.17 -8.31 -22.84
C LEU A 794 -5.26 -9.85 -22.78
N ILE A 795 -6.27 -10.40 -22.11
CA ILE A 795 -6.48 -11.84 -22.00
C ILE A 795 -6.78 -12.45 -23.38
N GLY A 796 -7.70 -11.85 -24.13
CA GLY A 796 -8.08 -12.34 -25.47
C GLY A 796 -6.95 -12.23 -26.49
N SER A 797 -6.10 -11.22 -26.39
CA SER A 797 -4.95 -11.04 -27.32
C SER A 797 -3.72 -11.86 -26.94
N TYR A 798 -3.62 -12.34 -25.69
CA TYR A 798 -2.42 -13.03 -25.21
C TYR A 798 -2.08 -14.29 -26.04
N ILE A 799 -3.05 -15.17 -26.29
CA ILE A 799 -2.83 -16.42 -27.04
C ILE A 799 -2.35 -16.13 -28.47
N PRO A 800 -3.04 -15.27 -29.26
CA PRO A 800 -2.53 -14.84 -30.56
C PRO A 800 -1.11 -14.24 -30.49
N CYS A 801 -0.85 -13.34 -29.52
CA CYS A 801 0.47 -12.70 -29.40
C CYS A 801 1.60 -13.70 -29.13
N VAL A 802 1.38 -14.68 -28.26
CA VAL A 802 2.38 -15.75 -28.01
C VAL A 802 2.60 -16.59 -29.27
N LYS A 803 1.53 -16.88 -30.03
CA LYS A 803 1.67 -17.55 -31.33
C LYS A 803 2.47 -16.72 -32.34
N ALA A 804 2.33 -15.39 -32.32
CA ALA A 804 3.16 -14.49 -33.13
C ALA A 804 4.63 -14.54 -32.73
N GLN A 805 4.94 -14.69 -31.43
CA GLN A 805 6.31 -14.91 -30.96
C GLN A 805 6.94 -16.15 -31.60
N GLY A 806 6.18 -17.24 -31.71
CA GLY A 806 6.63 -18.46 -32.38
C GLY A 806 7.04 -18.22 -33.84
N LEU A 807 6.35 -17.32 -34.56
CA LEU A 807 6.68 -16.95 -35.94
C LEU A 807 8.01 -16.19 -36.04
N THR A 808 8.38 -15.41 -35.02
CA THR A 808 9.64 -14.65 -34.99
C THR A 808 10.87 -15.53 -34.81
N LEU A 809 10.71 -16.72 -34.24
CA LEU A 809 11.80 -17.67 -34.06
C LEU A 809 12.22 -18.33 -35.38
N LEU A 810 11.44 -18.18 -36.46
CA LEU A 810 11.75 -18.77 -37.78
C LEU A 810 12.06 -20.28 -37.71
N GLY A 811 11.37 -21.01 -36.81
CA GLY A 811 11.59 -22.44 -36.56
C GLY A 811 12.78 -22.78 -35.67
N ARG A 812 13.49 -21.79 -35.10
CA ARG A 812 14.60 -22.00 -34.16
C ARG A 812 14.09 -22.33 -32.75
N THR A 813 14.85 -23.16 -32.03
CA THR A 813 14.59 -23.40 -30.60
C THR A 813 14.84 -22.13 -29.78
N PRO A 814 14.05 -21.86 -28.72
CA PRO A 814 14.20 -20.67 -27.90
C PRO A 814 15.53 -20.61 -27.13
N ARG A 815 16.22 -21.75 -26.97
CA ARG A 815 17.59 -21.82 -26.45
C ARG A 815 18.53 -22.27 -27.58
N ARG A 816 19.55 -21.46 -27.83
CA ARG A 816 20.65 -21.74 -28.78
C ARG A 816 21.64 -22.69 -28.12
N ASN A 817 22.09 -23.72 -28.86
CA ASN A 817 23.14 -24.60 -28.40
C ASN A 817 24.51 -23.99 -28.75
N ILE A 818 25.26 -23.56 -27.73
CA ILE A 818 26.53 -22.83 -27.90
C ILE A 818 27.66 -23.75 -28.34
N GLY A 819 27.63 -25.04 -27.95
CA GLY A 819 28.70 -26.00 -28.25
C GLY A 819 28.95 -26.21 -29.73
N ALA A 820 27.95 -26.02 -30.59
CA ALA A 820 28.08 -26.13 -32.05
C ALA A 820 28.88 -24.99 -32.68
N ASP A 821 28.98 -23.83 -32.02
CA ASP A 821 29.59 -22.61 -32.55
C ASP A 821 31.04 -22.40 -32.05
N VAL A 822 31.52 -23.27 -31.16
CA VAL A 822 32.90 -23.24 -30.62
C VAL A 822 33.86 -23.88 -31.63
N ARG A 823 34.90 -23.14 -32.04
CA ARG A 823 35.94 -23.67 -32.94
C ARG A 823 37.14 -24.14 -32.13
N ARG A 824 37.56 -25.39 -32.30
CA ARG A 824 38.78 -25.92 -31.65
C ARG A 824 40.00 -25.64 -32.53
N ARG A 825 41.07 -25.10 -31.94
CA ARG A 825 42.34 -24.76 -32.60
C ARG A 825 43.51 -25.22 -31.74
N GLY A 826 43.84 -26.51 -31.82
CA GLY A 826 44.83 -27.14 -30.95
C GLY A 826 44.37 -27.17 -29.49
N ASP A 827 45.22 -26.71 -28.59
CA ASP A 827 44.96 -26.68 -27.13
C ASP A 827 43.99 -25.58 -26.70
N MET A 828 43.65 -24.65 -27.61
CA MET A 828 42.74 -23.54 -27.34
C MET A 828 41.49 -23.63 -28.23
N ALA A 829 40.35 -23.25 -27.67
CA ALA A 829 39.09 -23.10 -28.35
C ALA A 829 38.71 -21.61 -28.44
N GLU A 830 38.12 -21.24 -29.58
CA GLU A 830 37.72 -19.87 -29.90
C GLU A 830 36.18 -19.80 -30.04
N TYR A 831 35.55 -18.85 -29.35
CA TYR A 831 34.14 -18.49 -29.51
C TYR A 831 34.00 -17.04 -29.96
N VAL A 832 33.35 -16.81 -31.10
CA VAL A 832 33.15 -15.45 -31.63
C VAL A 832 31.83 -14.90 -31.12
N LEU A 833 31.87 -13.79 -30.40
CA LEU A 833 30.65 -13.14 -29.91
C LEU A 833 29.87 -12.49 -31.05
N PRO A 834 28.52 -12.46 -30.99
CA PRO A 834 27.67 -11.96 -32.06
C PRO A 834 27.57 -10.42 -32.05
N ILE A 835 28.71 -9.73 -32.00
CA ILE A 835 28.81 -8.27 -32.06
C ILE A 835 29.85 -7.86 -33.07
N ARG A 836 29.53 -6.78 -33.77
CA ARG A 836 30.43 -6.10 -34.68
C ARG A 836 30.53 -4.65 -34.22
N ALA A 837 31.75 -4.18 -34.01
CA ALA A 837 32.03 -2.77 -33.81
C ALA A 837 32.91 -2.28 -34.96
N THR A 838 32.83 -1.00 -35.29
CA THR A 838 33.81 -0.37 -36.17
C THR A 838 35.13 -0.21 -35.42
N PRO A 839 36.27 -0.11 -36.10
CA PRO A 839 37.55 0.19 -35.48
C PRO A 839 37.50 1.46 -34.62
N LEU A 840 36.74 2.47 -35.06
CA LEU A 840 36.51 3.72 -34.31
C LEU A 840 35.79 3.49 -32.98
N ASP A 841 34.83 2.56 -32.94
CA ASP A 841 34.01 2.24 -31.76
C ASP A 841 34.63 1.17 -30.85
N GLY A 842 35.76 0.55 -31.25
CA GLY A 842 36.40 -0.54 -30.51
C GLY A 842 36.74 -0.21 -29.05
N GLU A 843 37.13 1.03 -28.74
CA GLU A 843 37.38 1.50 -27.37
C GLU A 843 36.11 1.55 -26.53
N ALA A 844 35.00 2.00 -27.13
CA ALA A 844 33.71 2.05 -26.46
C ALA A 844 33.20 0.63 -26.17
N LEU A 845 33.45 -0.32 -27.09
CA LEU A 845 33.15 -1.73 -26.89
C LEU A 845 34.00 -2.34 -25.76
N TYR A 846 35.30 -2.07 -25.73
CA TYR A 846 36.18 -2.51 -24.64
C TYR A 846 35.70 -1.98 -23.28
N THR A 847 35.36 -0.70 -23.19
CA THR A 847 34.89 -0.07 -21.95
C THR A 847 33.57 -0.68 -21.49
N TYR A 848 32.63 -0.88 -22.42
CA TYR A 848 31.34 -1.52 -22.14
C TYR A 848 31.52 -2.92 -21.59
N LEU A 849 32.35 -3.74 -22.23
CA LEU A 849 32.60 -5.11 -21.80
C LEU A 849 33.25 -5.09 -20.41
N LYS A 850 34.35 -4.32 -20.24
CA LYS A 850 35.07 -4.18 -18.96
C LYS A 850 34.17 -3.79 -17.79
N ASP A 851 33.30 -2.80 -17.97
CA ASP A 851 32.38 -2.33 -16.91
C ASP A 851 31.37 -3.42 -16.51
N ASN A 852 30.92 -4.24 -17.47
CA ASN A 852 29.92 -5.28 -17.21
C ASN A 852 30.50 -6.59 -16.66
N PHE A 853 31.79 -6.88 -16.86
CA PHE A 853 32.45 -8.08 -16.31
C PHE A 853 32.48 -8.11 -14.76
N PHE A 854 32.42 -6.95 -14.10
CA PHE A 854 32.38 -6.84 -12.62
C PHE A 854 30.99 -7.08 -12.00
N THR A 855 29.95 -7.29 -12.81
CA THR A 855 28.62 -7.59 -12.27
C THR A 855 28.57 -8.96 -11.59
N ARG A 856 27.71 -9.12 -10.56
CA ARG A 856 27.52 -10.36 -9.78
C ARG A 856 27.31 -11.64 -10.63
N ALA A 857 26.97 -11.49 -11.91
CA ALA A 857 26.71 -12.57 -12.85
C ALA A 857 27.96 -13.36 -13.29
N PHE A 858 29.16 -12.77 -13.30
CA PHE A 858 30.34 -13.39 -13.94
C PHE A 858 31.42 -13.92 -12.99
N GLN A 859 31.40 -13.61 -11.69
CA GLN A 859 32.33 -14.15 -10.66
C GLN A 859 33.84 -14.17 -11.03
N VAL A 860 34.32 -13.18 -11.77
CA VAL A 860 35.72 -13.10 -12.26
C VAL A 860 36.66 -12.56 -11.17
N LYS A 861 37.84 -13.18 -10.96
CA LYS A 861 38.77 -12.81 -9.86
C LYS A 861 39.92 -11.88 -10.25
N LYS A 862 40.48 -12.01 -11.46
CA LYS A 862 41.57 -11.15 -11.96
C LYS A 862 41.21 -10.62 -13.33
N LEU A 863 41.43 -9.32 -13.55
CA LEU A 863 41.09 -8.63 -14.78
C LEU A 863 42.25 -7.73 -15.23
N SER A 864 42.83 -8.02 -16.37
CA SER A 864 43.86 -7.18 -16.99
C SER A 864 43.66 -7.14 -18.49
N GLY A 865 43.58 -5.96 -19.07
CA GLY A 865 43.37 -5.83 -20.52
C GLY A 865 43.71 -4.43 -21.01
N SER A 866 44.17 -4.34 -22.24
CA SER A 866 44.55 -3.09 -22.88
C SER A 866 43.72 -2.84 -24.14
N ALA A 867 43.40 -1.58 -24.39
CA ALA A 867 42.84 -1.14 -25.65
C ALA A 867 43.95 -0.49 -26.48
N TYR A 868 44.05 -0.88 -27.75
CA TYR A 868 45.02 -0.36 -28.70
C TYR A 868 44.40 0.79 -29.52
N GLN A 869 45.24 1.65 -30.08
CA GLN A 869 44.76 2.83 -30.81
C GLN A 869 44.04 2.48 -32.12
N ASP A 870 44.41 1.36 -32.76
CA ASP A 870 43.70 0.78 -33.90
C ASP A 870 42.25 0.33 -33.59
N GLY A 871 41.86 0.31 -32.31
CA GLY A 871 40.55 -0.10 -31.83
C GLY A 871 40.47 -1.56 -31.39
N THR A 872 41.50 -2.37 -31.66
CA THR A 872 41.60 -3.72 -31.12
C THR A 872 41.80 -3.67 -29.61
N PHE A 873 41.49 -4.76 -28.92
CA PHE A 873 41.67 -4.84 -27.47
C PHE A 873 41.92 -6.28 -27.05
N ASP A 874 42.57 -6.45 -25.91
CA ASP A 874 42.73 -7.74 -25.26
C ASP A 874 42.28 -7.66 -23.79
N PHE A 875 41.76 -8.76 -23.29
CA PHE A 875 41.12 -8.81 -21.98
C PHE A 875 41.35 -10.19 -21.36
N LYS A 876 42.35 -10.28 -20.50
CA LYS A 876 42.71 -11.51 -19.78
C LYS A 876 42.00 -11.57 -18.45
N PHE A 877 41.40 -12.72 -18.17
CA PHE A 877 40.68 -12.93 -16.93
C PHE A 877 40.74 -14.38 -16.45
N THR A 878 40.50 -14.59 -15.16
CA THR A 878 40.44 -15.94 -14.56
C THR A 878 39.01 -16.31 -14.21
N PHE A 879 38.57 -17.46 -14.71
CA PHE A 879 37.24 -18.02 -14.46
C PHE A 879 37.36 -19.42 -13.86
N GLN A 880 36.41 -19.78 -12.99
CA GLN A 880 36.42 -21.05 -12.28
C GLN A 880 35.57 -22.07 -13.03
N PHE A 881 36.20 -23.09 -13.62
CA PHE A 881 35.52 -24.22 -14.27
C PHE A 881 35.65 -25.44 -13.35
N ARG A 882 34.53 -26.07 -12.92
CA ARG A 882 34.58 -27.27 -12.06
C ARG A 882 35.54 -27.14 -10.86
N ASN A 883 35.59 -25.96 -10.23
CA ASN A 883 36.52 -25.59 -9.15
C ASN A 883 38.01 -25.38 -9.51
N VAL A 884 38.38 -25.42 -10.79
CA VAL A 884 39.73 -25.09 -11.29
C VAL A 884 39.74 -23.67 -11.86
N LEU A 885 40.66 -22.83 -11.40
CA LEU A 885 40.86 -21.48 -11.94
C LEU A 885 41.64 -21.56 -13.25
N THR A 886 41.02 -21.12 -14.34
CA THR A 886 41.62 -21.15 -15.68
C THR A 886 41.67 -19.74 -16.25
N GLU A 887 42.74 -19.44 -16.99
CA GLU A 887 42.92 -18.16 -17.68
C GLU A 887 42.20 -18.18 -19.04
N CYS A 888 41.33 -17.20 -19.26
CA CYS A 888 40.62 -16.97 -20.50
C CYS A 888 40.98 -15.58 -21.04
N VAL A 889 40.96 -15.44 -22.36
CA VAL A 889 41.32 -14.17 -23.02
C VAL A 889 40.23 -13.78 -24.01
N LEU A 890 39.68 -12.58 -23.88
CA LEU A 890 38.78 -11.99 -24.85
C LEU A 890 39.53 -10.97 -25.70
N ARG A 891 39.62 -11.21 -27.01
CA ARG A 891 40.33 -10.35 -27.96
C ARG A 891 39.38 -9.70 -28.96
N GLY A 892 39.45 -8.39 -29.12
CA GLY A 892 38.85 -7.67 -30.24
C GLY A 892 39.70 -7.81 -31.49
N VAL A 893 39.47 -8.88 -32.26
CA VAL A 893 40.20 -9.15 -33.50
C VAL A 893 39.60 -8.34 -34.65
N ARG A 894 40.43 -7.57 -35.34
CA ARG A 894 40.02 -6.81 -36.53
C ARG A 894 40.05 -7.70 -37.78
N ARG A 895 38.97 -7.68 -38.56
CA ARG A 895 38.89 -8.26 -39.91
C ARG A 895 38.27 -7.21 -40.84
N GLY A 896 39.09 -6.64 -41.73
CA GLY A 896 38.70 -5.51 -42.57
C GLY A 896 38.34 -4.28 -41.73
N ASP A 897 37.15 -3.71 -41.97
CA ASP A 897 36.62 -2.53 -41.24
C ASP A 897 35.71 -2.91 -40.06
N THR A 898 35.87 -4.13 -39.52
CA THR A 898 35.05 -4.62 -38.40
C THR A 898 35.89 -5.31 -37.34
N ILE A 899 35.55 -5.07 -36.07
CA ILE A 899 36.14 -5.71 -34.90
C ILE A 899 35.17 -6.77 -34.37
N TYR A 900 35.69 -7.98 -34.23
CA TYR A 900 35.01 -9.14 -33.66
C TYR A 900 35.63 -9.48 -32.30
N PRO A 901 34.85 -9.47 -31.21
CA PRO A 901 35.34 -9.96 -29.94
C PRO A 901 35.31 -11.51 -29.93
N VAL A 902 36.48 -12.12 -29.77
CA VAL A 902 36.73 -13.56 -29.78
C VAL A 902 37.20 -13.98 -28.39
N LEU A 903 36.49 -14.91 -27.77
CA LEU A 903 36.83 -15.51 -26.50
C LEU A 903 37.69 -16.76 -26.74
N GLU A 904 38.90 -16.76 -26.21
CA GLU A 904 39.87 -17.86 -26.21
C GLU A 904 39.88 -18.52 -24.82
N PHE A 905 39.73 -19.85 -24.78
CA PHE A 905 39.79 -20.67 -23.57
C PHE A 905 40.36 -22.07 -23.89
N PRO A 906 40.87 -22.85 -22.92
CA PRO A 906 41.43 -24.17 -23.20
C PRO A 906 40.38 -25.15 -23.74
N SER A 907 40.76 -25.96 -24.73
CA SER A 907 39.84 -26.84 -25.47
C SER A 907 39.23 -27.95 -24.61
N GLU A 908 39.89 -28.36 -23.52
CA GLU A 908 39.44 -29.34 -22.54
C GLU A 908 38.08 -28.99 -21.90
N TYR A 909 37.75 -27.70 -21.84
CA TYR A 909 36.53 -27.20 -21.20
C TYR A 909 35.41 -26.87 -22.19
N SER A 910 35.54 -27.19 -23.48
CA SER A 910 34.52 -26.84 -24.49
C SER A 910 33.12 -27.33 -24.14
N ASP A 911 33.03 -28.47 -23.46
CA ASP A 911 31.77 -29.16 -23.15
C ASP A 911 31.28 -28.85 -21.72
N ALA A 912 31.98 -27.98 -20.98
CA ALA A 912 31.64 -27.66 -19.61
C ALA A 912 30.34 -26.84 -19.51
N MET A 913 29.41 -27.27 -18.64
CA MET A 913 28.12 -26.58 -18.46
C MET A 913 28.29 -25.16 -17.89
N ASP A 914 29.28 -24.95 -17.02
CA ASP A 914 29.62 -23.63 -16.47
C ASP A 914 30.10 -22.66 -17.56
N LEU A 915 30.88 -23.16 -18.53
CA LEU A 915 31.33 -22.39 -19.69
C LEU A 915 30.14 -21.99 -20.56
N HIS A 916 29.24 -22.93 -20.87
CA HIS A 916 28.05 -22.65 -21.66
C HIS A 916 27.17 -21.59 -21.00
N LYS A 917 26.97 -21.67 -19.68
CA LYS A 917 26.22 -20.68 -18.90
C LYS A 917 26.92 -19.31 -18.92
N PHE A 918 28.24 -19.30 -18.76
CA PHE A 918 29.04 -18.08 -18.85
C PHE A 918 28.96 -17.43 -20.23
N ILE A 919 29.18 -18.19 -21.30
CA ILE A 919 29.10 -17.70 -22.68
C ILE A 919 27.70 -17.17 -22.98
N TYR A 920 26.65 -17.85 -22.51
CA TYR A 920 25.26 -17.41 -22.69
C TYR A 920 24.99 -16.05 -22.03
N GLU A 921 25.37 -15.88 -20.77
CA GLU A 921 25.21 -14.59 -20.09
C GLU A 921 26.08 -13.51 -20.74
N LEU A 922 27.28 -13.87 -21.19
CA LEU A 922 28.20 -12.96 -21.85
C LEU A 922 27.65 -12.51 -23.21
N GLU A 923 27.05 -13.40 -23.99
CA GLU A 923 26.33 -13.10 -25.24
C GLU A 923 25.15 -12.16 -24.98
N LYS A 924 24.34 -12.44 -23.95
CA LYS A 924 23.20 -11.62 -23.55
C LYS A 924 23.61 -10.22 -23.10
N THR A 925 24.68 -10.09 -22.30
CA THR A 925 25.21 -8.77 -21.94
C THR A 925 25.77 -8.07 -23.16
N SER A 926 26.52 -8.78 -24.00
CA SER A 926 27.07 -8.25 -25.22
C SER A 926 25.95 -7.61 -26.06
N LEU A 927 24.85 -8.32 -26.32
CA LEU A 927 23.73 -7.83 -27.17
C LEU A 927 23.13 -6.48 -26.72
N ASN A 928 23.34 -6.05 -25.47
CA ASN A 928 22.88 -4.75 -24.98
C ASN A 928 23.82 -3.59 -25.33
N TYR A 929 25.01 -3.86 -25.88
CA TYR A 929 25.99 -2.84 -26.28
C TYR A 929 25.42 -1.75 -27.21
N PRO A 930 24.65 -2.04 -28.28
CA PRO A 930 24.10 -1.00 -29.16
C PRO A 930 23.19 -0.03 -28.40
N SER A 931 22.34 -0.53 -27.50
CA SER A 931 21.46 0.30 -26.67
C SER A 931 22.23 1.17 -25.68
N TRP A 932 23.33 0.65 -25.13
CA TRP A 932 24.23 1.42 -24.27
C TRP A 932 24.97 2.51 -25.05
N ARG A 933 25.40 2.20 -26.29
CA ARG A 933 26.06 3.13 -27.19
C ARG A 933 25.14 4.29 -27.55
N GLU A 934 23.90 4.02 -27.96
CA GLU A 934 22.91 5.05 -28.29
C GLU A 934 22.58 5.99 -27.12
N ARG A 935 22.57 5.48 -25.88
CA ARG A 935 22.35 6.32 -24.68
C ARG A 935 23.49 7.32 -24.43
N ARG A 936 24.73 6.97 -24.81
CA ARG A 936 25.92 7.78 -24.53
C ARG A 936 26.39 8.62 -25.72
N ILE A 937 26.13 8.16 -26.94
CA ILE A 937 26.56 8.79 -28.19
C ILE A 937 25.32 9.37 -28.89
N ARG A 938 25.15 10.69 -28.81
CA ARG A 938 24.16 11.41 -29.64
C ARG A 938 24.74 11.61 -31.03
N LEU A 939 24.12 10.99 -32.02
CA LEU A 939 24.47 11.19 -33.43
C LEU A 939 23.75 12.44 -33.93
N ASP A 940 24.52 13.44 -34.37
CA ASP A 940 23.98 14.62 -35.05
C ASP A 940 24.13 14.39 -36.56
N ILE A 941 23.03 14.03 -37.23
CA ILE A 941 23.05 13.69 -38.65
C ILE A 941 23.03 15.00 -39.45
N THR A 942 24.21 15.57 -39.70
CA THR A 942 24.37 16.70 -40.59
C THR A 942 24.35 16.21 -42.03
N ARG A 943 23.32 16.59 -42.79
CA ARG A 943 23.27 16.34 -44.25
C ARG A 943 24.24 17.29 -44.93
N VAL A 944 25.49 16.87 -45.09
CA VAL A 944 26.49 17.58 -45.89
C VAL A 944 26.70 16.75 -47.16
N GLN A 945 26.58 17.37 -48.35
CA GLN A 945 26.96 16.71 -49.60
C GLN A 945 28.46 16.32 -49.51
N PRO A 946 28.82 15.04 -49.64
CA PRO A 946 30.22 14.64 -49.57
C PRO A 946 30.96 15.21 -50.78
N VAL A 947 31.95 16.06 -50.53
CA VAL A 947 32.90 16.49 -51.57
C VAL A 947 33.86 15.31 -51.80
N THR A 948 33.55 14.47 -52.79
CA THR A 948 34.42 13.37 -53.21
C THR A 948 35.59 13.92 -54.02
N ARG A 949 36.62 14.45 -53.35
CA ARG A 949 37.97 14.46 -53.94
C ARG A 949 38.63 13.12 -53.62
N VAL A 950 39.00 12.37 -54.65
CA VAL A 950 39.87 11.19 -54.48
C VAL A 950 41.23 11.70 -54.02
N ARG A 951 41.58 11.50 -52.74
CA ARG A 951 42.87 11.90 -52.19
C ARG A 951 43.96 11.03 -52.79
N THR A 952 45.07 11.63 -53.23
CA THR A 952 46.24 10.86 -53.69
C THR A 952 47.06 10.35 -52.50
N VAL A 953 47.86 9.30 -52.68
CA VAL A 953 48.72 8.75 -51.62
C VAL A 953 49.64 9.83 -51.03
N ASP A 954 50.15 10.72 -51.87
CA ASP A 954 51.03 11.82 -51.46
C ASP A 954 50.27 12.91 -50.68
N ASP A 955 48.97 13.10 -50.90
CA ASP A 955 48.13 13.97 -50.07
C ASP A 955 47.98 13.41 -48.65
N VAL A 956 47.71 12.12 -48.54
CA VAL A 956 47.52 11.43 -47.24
C VAL A 956 48.84 11.36 -46.47
N LEU A 957 49.96 11.10 -47.14
CA LEU A 957 51.29 11.08 -46.52
C LEU A 957 51.74 12.48 -46.05
N ARG A 958 51.32 13.56 -46.72
CA ARG A 958 51.55 14.92 -46.22
C ARG A 958 50.82 15.18 -44.90
N ASP A 959 49.55 14.77 -44.80
CA ASP A 959 48.78 14.87 -43.56
C ASP A 959 49.44 14.07 -42.42
N VAL A 960 49.96 12.86 -42.72
CA VAL A 960 50.73 12.04 -41.76
C VAL A 960 51.96 12.76 -41.23
N LYS A 961 52.74 13.42 -42.10
CA LYS A 961 53.96 14.14 -41.69
C LYS A 961 53.64 15.29 -40.73
N VAL A 962 52.60 16.07 -41.03
CA VAL A 962 52.15 17.18 -40.17
C VAL A 962 51.72 16.66 -38.80
N ILE A 963 50.93 15.58 -38.76
CA ILE A 963 50.46 15.02 -37.50
C ILE A 963 51.60 14.37 -36.70
N ARG A 964 52.54 13.69 -37.37
CA ARG A 964 53.76 13.14 -36.73
C ARG A 964 54.55 14.22 -36.00
N GLU A 965 54.76 15.37 -36.64
CA GLU A 965 55.51 16.48 -36.06
C GLU A 965 54.76 17.10 -34.88
N GLN A 966 53.45 17.30 -34.99
CA GLN A 966 52.62 17.78 -33.88
C GLN A 966 52.59 16.79 -32.70
N LEU A 967 52.51 15.49 -32.97
CA LEU A 967 52.52 14.45 -31.94
C LEU A 967 53.89 14.40 -31.23
N HIS A 968 54.99 14.60 -31.96
CA HIS A 968 56.32 14.71 -31.37
C HIS A 968 56.42 15.90 -30.41
N VAL A 969 55.84 17.05 -30.75
CA VAL A 969 55.80 18.22 -29.87
C VAL A 969 54.94 17.98 -28.63
N VAL A 970 53.80 17.29 -28.75
CA VAL A 970 52.94 17.00 -27.59
C VAL A 970 53.57 15.94 -26.68
N THR A 971 54.17 14.90 -27.24
CA THR A 971 54.84 13.84 -26.48
C THR A 971 56.10 14.35 -25.77
N SER A 972 56.86 15.26 -26.37
CA SER A 972 57.99 15.91 -25.69
C SER A 972 57.51 16.75 -24.49
N LYS A 973 56.40 17.49 -24.64
CA LYS A 973 55.78 18.23 -23.53
C LYS A 973 55.30 17.31 -22.41
N LEU A 974 54.67 16.18 -22.73
CA LEU A 974 54.25 15.18 -21.73
C LEU A 974 55.46 14.58 -20.99
N LYS A 975 56.54 14.23 -21.69
CA LYS A 975 57.79 13.77 -21.07
C LYS A 975 58.44 14.83 -20.18
N THR A 976 58.38 16.11 -20.57
CA THR A 976 58.85 17.21 -19.73
C THR A 976 58.00 17.34 -18.47
N ILE A 977 56.68 17.17 -18.57
CA ILE A 977 55.77 17.20 -17.42
C ILE A 977 56.04 16.03 -16.46
N GLU A 978 56.31 14.82 -16.97
CA GLU A 978 56.73 13.67 -16.16
C GLU A 978 58.02 13.95 -15.39
N LYS A 979 59.00 14.61 -16.03
CA LYS A 979 60.25 15.04 -15.36
C LYS A 979 60.00 16.10 -14.29
N LEU A 980 59.04 17.00 -14.49
CA LEU A 980 58.65 18.06 -13.55
C LEU A 980 57.79 17.56 -12.37
N ARG A 981 57.29 16.32 -12.43
CA ARG A 981 56.49 15.69 -11.36
C ARG A 981 57.27 15.54 -10.05
N ALA A 982 58.60 15.53 -10.11
CA ALA A 982 59.46 15.47 -8.92
C ALA A 982 59.60 16.81 -8.17
N THR A 983 59.27 17.95 -8.79
CA THR A 983 59.62 19.29 -8.27
C THR A 983 58.43 20.23 -8.04
N THR A 984 57.23 19.91 -8.53
CA THR A 984 56.10 20.86 -8.61
C THR A 984 54.81 20.27 -8.02
N PRO A 985 53.88 21.07 -7.44
CA PRO A 985 52.63 20.57 -6.86
C PRO A 985 51.73 19.80 -7.85
N SER A 986 51.16 18.69 -7.39
CA SER A 986 50.47 17.69 -8.24
C SER A 986 49.19 18.18 -8.93
N GLU A 987 48.51 19.20 -8.40
CA GLU A 987 47.21 19.64 -8.90
C GLU A 987 47.32 20.50 -10.18
N LEU A 988 48.26 21.46 -10.23
CA LEU A 988 48.52 22.24 -11.44
C LEU A 988 49.12 21.38 -12.55
N LEU A 989 50.02 20.44 -12.20
CA LEU A 989 50.55 19.47 -13.16
C LEU A 989 49.42 18.61 -13.74
N ALA A 990 48.43 18.18 -12.94
CA ALA A 990 47.31 17.37 -13.41
C ALA A 990 46.48 18.07 -14.49
N ASP A 991 46.25 19.38 -14.38
CA ASP A 991 45.51 20.16 -15.40
C ASP A 991 46.29 20.26 -16.73
N TYR A 992 47.60 20.48 -16.67
CA TYR A 992 48.45 20.49 -17.88
C TYR A 992 48.61 19.09 -18.49
N GLU A 993 48.77 18.06 -17.66
CA GLU A 993 48.77 16.66 -18.09
C GLU A 993 47.45 16.33 -18.80
N ALA A 994 46.30 16.67 -18.21
CA ALA A 994 45.00 16.44 -18.80
C ALA A 994 44.84 17.17 -20.15
N LYS A 995 45.31 18.42 -20.25
CA LYS A 995 45.26 19.23 -21.47
C LYS A 995 46.09 18.61 -22.60
N TYR A 996 47.36 18.26 -22.35
CA TYR A 996 48.24 17.70 -23.37
C TYR A 996 47.90 16.23 -23.69
N ALA A 997 47.42 15.45 -22.71
CA ALA A 997 46.87 14.12 -22.96
C ALA A 997 45.63 14.18 -23.86
N ALA A 998 44.73 15.13 -23.63
CA ALA A 998 43.58 15.36 -24.51
C ALA A 998 44.02 15.79 -25.93
N GLN A 999 45.08 16.59 -26.05
CA GLN A 999 45.64 16.99 -27.34
C GLN A 999 46.30 15.80 -28.07
N ALA A 1000 47.02 14.94 -27.35
CA ALA A 1000 47.59 13.70 -27.89
C ALA A 1000 46.48 12.75 -28.36
N ASP A 1001 45.41 12.58 -27.58
CA ASP A 1001 44.26 11.75 -27.95
C ASP A 1001 43.55 12.27 -29.21
N ARG A 1002 43.43 13.60 -29.36
CA ARG A 1002 42.91 14.23 -30.60
C ARG A 1002 43.78 13.91 -31.82
N LEU A 1003 45.10 14.01 -31.70
CA LEU A 1003 46.03 13.70 -32.79
C LEU A 1003 46.03 12.21 -33.13
N ASN A 1004 46.02 11.32 -32.12
CA ASN A 1004 45.93 9.87 -32.32
C ASN A 1004 44.62 9.45 -33.01
N LYS A 1005 43.49 10.12 -32.71
CA LYS A 1005 42.22 9.93 -33.45
C LYS A 1005 42.33 10.33 -34.92
N ALA A 1006 43.07 11.40 -35.23
CA ALA A 1006 43.32 11.80 -36.62
C ALA A 1006 44.23 10.79 -37.34
N ILE A 1007 45.27 10.27 -36.67
CA ILE A 1007 46.14 9.19 -37.18
C ILE A 1007 45.31 7.94 -37.48
N LYS A 1008 44.34 7.59 -36.63
CA LYS A 1008 43.45 6.44 -36.85
C LYS A 1008 42.66 6.54 -38.15
N ARG A 1009 42.12 7.72 -38.46
CA ARG A 1009 41.43 7.96 -39.74
C ARG A 1009 42.38 7.79 -40.93
N LEU A 1010 43.59 8.35 -40.86
CA LEU A 1010 44.59 8.24 -41.92
C LEU A 1010 45.11 6.80 -42.09
N GLY A 1011 45.24 6.06 -40.98
CA GLY A 1011 45.63 4.66 -41.00
C GLY A 1011 44.65 3.80 -41.79
N LEU A 1012 43.33 4.03 -41.62
CA LEU A 1012 42.30 3.35 -42.41
C LEU A 1012 42.43 3.63 -43.92
N GLU A 1013 42.85 4.84 -44.30
CA GLU A 1013 43.05 5.22 -45.71
C GLU A 1013 44.35 4.62 -46.30
N LEU A 1014 45.41 4.44 -45.49
CA LEU A 1014 46.73 3.98 -45.93
C LEU A 1014 46.92 2.46 -45.93
N GLU A 1015 46.12 1.72 -45.17
CA GLU A 1015 46.23 0.26 -45.02
C GLU A 1015 46.11 -0.54 -46.34
N PRO A 1016 45.11 -0.32 -47.22
CA PRO A 1016 45.04 -1.03 -48.50
C PRO A 1016 46.18 -0.65 -49.46
N LEU A 1017 46.74 0.54 -49.30
CA LEU A 1017 47.85 1.05 -50.11
C LEU A 1017 49.19 0.45 -49.65
N TYR A 1018 49.32 0.07 -48.38
CA TYR A 1018 50.53 -0.51 -47.83
C TYR A 1018 50.90 -1.84 -48.50
N GLU A 1019 49.94 -2.76 -48.65
CA GLU A 1019 50.19 -4.07 -49.28
C GLU A 1019 50.59 -3.90 -50.75
N GLN A 1020 49.94 -2.97 -51.46
CA GLN A 1020 50.26 -2.66 -52.86
C GLN A 1020 51.68 -2.11 -53.00
N LEU A 1021 52.02 -1.06 -52.25
CA LEU A 1021 53.35 -0.43 -52.28
C LEU A 1021 54.45 -1.38 -51.81
N ASN A 1022 54.18 -2.23 -50.82
CA ASN A 1022 55.13 -3.20 -50.31
C ASN A 1022 55.41 -4.31 -51.34
N SER A 1023 54.38 -4.78 -52.05
CA SER A 1023 54.55 -5.75 -53.13
C SER A 1023 55.32 -5.16 -54.33
N GLU A 1024 55.08 -3.89 -54.66
CA GLU A 1024 55.79 -3.16 -55.72
C GLU A 1024 57.26 -2.95 -55.35
N ALA A 1025 57.54 -2.54 -54.11
CA ALA A 1025 58.90 -2.41 -53.60
C ALA A 1025 59.65 -3.75 -53.57
N GLN A 1026 58.99 -4.86 -53.20
CA GLN A 1026 59.60 -6.20 -53.25
C GLN A 1026 59.98 -6.61 -54.68
N LYS A 1027 59.10 -6.38 -55.66
CA LYS A 1027 59.39 -6.66 -57.08
C LYS A 1027 60.59 -5.86 -57.58
N LEU A 1028 60.59 -4.54 -57.35
CA LEU A 1028 61.71 -3.68 -57.74
C LEU A 1028 63.01 -4.05 -57.02
N ASN A 1029 62.95 -4.49 -55.76
CA ASN A 1029 64.13 -4.95 -55.04
C ASN A 1029 64.71 -6.22 -55.67
N THR A 1030 63.86 -7.18 -56.05
CA THR A 1030 64.32 -8.39 -56.75
C THR A 1030 64.90 -8.09 -58.13
N GLU A 1031 64.37 -7.10 -58.85
CA GLU A 1031 64.94 -6.64 -60.13
C GLU A 1031 66.29 -5.93 -59.95
N MET A 1032 66.41 -5.09 -58.93
CA MET A 1032 67.68 -4.46 -58.55
C MET A 1032 68.74 -5.48 -58.14
N GLU A 1033 68.37 -6.53 -57.38
CA GLU A 1033 69.27 -7.62 -57.02
C GLU A 1033 69.72 -8.39 -58.26
N LYS A 1034 68.82 -8.68 -59.21
CA LYS A 1034 69.18 -9.31 -60.49
C LYS A 1034 70.18 -8.47 -61.29
N LEU A 1035 69.95 -7.15 -61.41
CA LEU A 1035 70.88 -6.25 -62.12
C LEU A 1035 72.25 -6.16 -61.41
N ASN A 1036 72.26 -6.10 -60.07
CA ASN A 1036 73.50 -6.15 -59.28
C ASN A 1036 74.28 -7.45 -59.50
N ILE A 1037 73.57 -8.58 -59.58
CA ILE A 1037 74.18 -9.88 -59.85
C ILE A 1037 74.74 -9.92 -61.27
N ALA A 1038 73.98 -9.49 -62.29
CA ALA A 1038 74.43 -9.44 -63.68
C ALA A 1038 75.67 -8.55 -63.87
N TYR A 1039 75.71 -7.39 -63.21
CA TYR A 1039 76.90 -6.52 -63.20
C TYR A 1039 78.10 -7.17 -62.51
N LYS A 1040 77.91 -7.81 -61.35
CA LYS A 1040 78.98 -8.53 -60.64
C LYS A 1040 79.52 -9.74 -61.42
N LEU A 1041 78.69 -10.35 -62.27
CA LEU A 1041 79.07 -11.44 -63.17
C LEU A 1041 79.75 -10.94 -64.47
N GLY A 1042 79.81 -9.62 -64.69
CA GLY A 1042 80.43 -9.01 -65.87
C GLY A 1042 79.56 -9.07 -67.14
N GLU A 1043 78.29 -9.44 -67.03
CA GLU A 1043 77.35 -9.56 -68.15
C GLU A 1043 76.81 -8.20 -68.63
N MET A 1044 77.12 -7.11 -67.92
CA MET A 1044 76.69 -5.75 -68.23
C MET A 1044 77.86 -4.76 -68.10
N SER A 1045 77.94 -3.79 -69.01
CA SER A 1045 78.92 -2.70 -68.93
C SER A 1045 78.57 -1.72 -67.79
N GLU A 1046 79.55 -0.97 -67.28
CA GLU A 1046 79.33 -0.02 -66.18
C GLU A 1046 78.37 1.12 -66.57
N GLU A 1047 78.38 1.53 -67.85
CA GLU A 1047 77.46 2.55 -68.39
C GLU A 1047 76.02 2.02 -68.49
N ASP A 1048 75.83 0.79 -68.99
CA ASP A 1048 74.51 0.16 -69.12
C ASP A 1048 73.90 -0.19 -67.75
N TYR A 1049 74.74 -0.58 -66.79
CA TYR A 1049 74.33 -0.82 -65.40
C TYR A 1049 73.88 0.49 -64.74
N LYS A 1050 74.64 1.59 -64.88
CA LYS A 1050 74.21 2.89 -64.32
C LYS A 1050 72.91 3.37 -64.97
N ALA A 1051 72.79 3.30 -66.30
CA ALA A 1051 71.59 3.72 -67.01
C ALA A 1051 70.32 2.96 -66.59
N SER A 1052 70.43 1.66 -66.29
CA SER A 1052 69.29 0.81 -65.93
C SER A 1052 69.02 0.78 -64.42
N ALA A 1053 70.07 0.78 -63.58
CA ALA A 1053 69.95 0.66 -62.13
C ALA A 1053 69.61 1.99 -61.45
N GLU A 1054 70.08 3.13 -61.95
CA GLU A 1054 69.84 4.45 -61.35
C GLU A 1054 68.36 4.85 -61.28
N PRO A 1055 67.53 4.70 -62.34
CA PRO A 1055 66.09 5.00 -62.26
C PRO A 1055 65.34 4.04 -61.32
N LEU A 1056 65.69 2.75 -61.33
CA LEU A 1056 65.10 1.74 -60.44
C LEU A 1056 65.45 1.99 -58.97
N LYS A 1057 66.72 2.32 -58.68
CA LYS A 1057 67.19 2.68 -57.35
C LYS A 1057 66.50 3.93 -56.83
N THR A 1058 66.36 4.96 -57.67
CA THR A 1058 65.65 6.19 -57.30
C THR A 1058 64.18 5.93 -56.97
N ARG A 1059 63.52 5.07 -57.76
CA ARG A 1059 62.11 4.68 -57.51
C ARG A 1059 61.95 3.80 -56.27
N LEU A 1060 62.88 2.89 -56.03
CA LEU A 1060 62.91 2.04 -54.84
C LEU A 1060 63.17 2.85 -53.56
N ASP A 1061 64.08 3.83 -53.62
CA ASP A 1061 64.33 4.78 -52.53
C ASP A 1061 63.08 5.67 -52.25
N GLU A 1062 62.33 6.05 -53.28
CA GLU A 1062 61.06 6.76 -53.11
C GLU A 1062 60.00 5.90 -52.42
N LEU A 1063 59.82 4.64 -52.86
CA LEU A 1063 58.84 3.71 -52.31
C LEU A 1063 59.18 3.29 -50.87
N THR A 1064 60.46 3.06 -50.56
CA THR A 1064 60.90 2.71 -49.20
C THR A 1064 60.65 3.86 -48.22
N ARG A 1065 60.91 5.11 -48.61
CA ARG A 1065 60.54 6.30 -47.79
C ARG A 1065 59.03 6.39 -47.55
N LYS A 1066 58.21 6.15 -48.57
CA LYS A 1066 56.73 6.13 -48.42
C LYS A 1066 56.29 5.00 -47.47
N LEU A 1067 56.89 3.82 -47.57
CA LEU A 1067 56.62 2.68 -46.68
C LEU A 1067 57.06 2.94 -45.24
N GLU A 1068 58.16 3.66 -45.00
CA GLU A 1068 58.59 4.07 -43.67
C GLU A 1068 57.60 5.03 -43.01
N ASP A 1069 57.10 6.03 -43.75
CA ASP A 1069 56.08 6.95 -43.27
C ASP A 1069 54.77 6.21 -42.91
N ILE A 1070 54.38 5.19 -43.69
CA ILE A 1070 53.22 4.34 -43.39
C ILE A 1070 53.50 3.41 -42.18
N ARG A 1071 54.70 2.82 -42.07
CA ARG A 1071 55.10 2.00 -40.91
C ARG A 1071 55.06 2.79 -39.61
N PHE A 1072 55.42 4.07 -39.63
CA PHE A 1072 55.24 4.95 -38.48
C PHE A 1072 53.78 5.02 -38.02
N VAL A 1073 52.84 5.21 -38.96
CA VAL A 1073 51.40 5.23 -38.65
C VAL A 1073 50.93 3.89 -38.07
N LEU A 1074 51.30 2.78 -38.69
CA LEU A 1074 50.90 1.43 -38.23
C LEU A 1074 51.48 1.07 -36.85
N THR A 1075 52.72 1.50 -36.56
CA THR A 1075 53.34 1.28 -35.24
C THR A 1075 52.70 2.12 -34.15
N GLN A 1076 52.37 3.40 -34.44
CA GLN A 1076 51.61 4.24 -33.50
C GLN A 1076 50.24 3.65 -33.18
N LEU A 1077 49.55 3.11 -34.19
CA LEU A 1077 48.23 2.51 -34.01
C LEU A 1077 48.24 1.24 -33.14
N LYS A 1078 49.35 0.51 -33.09
CA LYS A 1078 49.53 -0.68 -32.24
C LYS A 1078 49.98 -0.38 -30.81
N MET A 1079 50.24 0.87 -30.45
CA MET A 1079 50.63 1.20 -29.08
C MET A 1079 49.41 1.09 -28.14
N PRO A 1080 49.56 0.48 -26.94
CA PRO A 1080 48.48 0.44 -25.96
C PRO A 1080 48.21 1.86 -25.44
N LYS A 1081 46.94 2.18 -25.22
CA LYS A 1081 46.57 3.47 -24.64
C LYS A 1081 47.03 3.53 -23.18
N VAL A 1082 47.84 4.53 -22.83
CA VAL A 1082 48.26 4.76 -21.44
C VAL A 1082 47.01 5.08 -20.61
N THR A 1083 46.60 4.14 -19.76
CA THR A 1083 45.49 4.31 -18.82
C THR A 1083 46.06 4.90 -17.53
N MET A 1084 45.95 6.21 -17.37
CA MET A 1084 46.37 6.87 -16.13
C MET A 1084 45.33 6.59 -15.02
N PRO A 1085 45.75 6.31 -13.77
CA PRO A 1085 44.83 6.22 -12.65
C PRO A 1085 44.15 7.58 -12.46
N SER A 1086 42.81 7.59 -12.50
CA SER A 1086 42.04 8.82 -12.30
C SER A 1086 42.22 9.32 -10.87
N VAL A 1087 42.88 10.46 -10.71
CA VAL A 1087 42.72 11.26 -9.50
C VAL A 1087 41.27 11.73 -9.48
N ARG A 1088 40.49 11.27 -8.49
CA ARG A 1088 39.12 11.73 -8.25
C ARG A 1088 39.15 13.23 -7.96
N ALA A 1089 38.79 14.07 -8.94
CA ALA A 1089 38.42 15.44 -8.67
C ALA A 1089 37.14 15.47 -7.80
N PRO A 1090 37.04 16.33 -6.77
CA PRO A 1090 35.81 16.48 -5.99
C PRO A 1090 34.67 16.98 -6.88
N ALA A 1091 33.45 16.60 -6.52
CA ALA A 1091 32.22 16.91 -7.23
C ALA A 1091 31.93 18.43 -7.26
N ALA A 1092 32.52 19.15 -8.20
CA ALA A 1092 32.11 20.51 -8.52
C ALA A 1092 30.80 20.48 -9.33
N ARG A 1093 29.78 21.11 -8.73
CA ARG A 1093 28.42 21.40 -9.24
C ARG A 1093 28.32 21.41 -10.77
N ARG A 1094 27.55 20.44 -11.31
CA ARG A 1094 27.02 20.45 -12.69
C ARG A 1094 25.99 21.57 -12.84
N ALA A 1095 26.45 22.80 -13.01
CA ALA A 1095 25.63 23.93 -13.42
C ALA A 1095 26.46 24.89 -14.28
N ALA A 1096 26.98 24.39 -15.40
CA ALA A 1096 27.36 25.22 -16.52
C ALA A 1096 26.87 24.52 -17.78
N ARG A 1097 25.88 25.13 -18.45
CA ARG A 1097 25.56 24.84 -19.84
C ARG A 1097 26.89 24.81 -20.60
N ARG A 1098 27.37 23.63 -20.96
CA ARG A 1098 28.43 23.51 -21.95
C ARG A 1098 27.87 24.16 -23.21
N LYS A 1099 28.36 25.36 -23.55
CA LYS A 1099 28.21 25.90 -24.90
C LYS A 1099 28.62 24.78 -25.86
N PRO A 1100 27.90 24.57 -26.99
CA PRO A 1100 28.40 23.68 -28.00
C PRO A 1100 29.81 24.17 -28.35
N ALA A 1101 30.80 23.30 -28.18
CA ALA A 1101 32.10 23.56 -28.77
C ALA A 1101 31.83 23.57 -30.28
N GLU A 1102 31.75 24.76 -30.87
CA GLU A 1102 31.97 24.95 -32.30
C GLU A 1102 33.39 24.44 -32.60
N GLU A 1103 33.51 23.16 -32.88
CA GLU A 1103 34.74 22.54 -33.35
C GLU A 1103 34.41 21.79 -34.65
N ALA A 1104 34.17 22.56 -35.71
CA ALA A 1104 34.60 22.13 -37.04
C ALA A 1104 36.13 21.94 -36.99
N PRO A 1105 36.71 20.94 -37.68
CA PRO A 1105 38.16 20.83 -37.77
C PRO A 1105 38.70 22.11 -38.40
N GLY A 1106 39.33 22.97 -37.59
CA GLY A 1106 40.09 24.09 -38.14
C GLY A 1106 41.10 23.52 -39.11
N LEU A 1107 41.12 24.03 -40.34
CA LEU A 1107 42.12 23.68 -41.35
C LEU A 1107 43.50 23.69 -40.66
N MET A 1108 44.22 22.55 -40.68
CA MET A 1108 45.53 22.46 -40.01
C MET A 1108 46.62 23.26 -40.74
N TYR A 1109 46.35 23.71 -41.98
CA TYR A 1109 47.24 24.47 -42.84
C TYR A 1109 46.45 25.26 -43.92
N CYS A 1110 47.02 26.32 -44.50
CA CYS A 1110 46.44 27.03 -45.66
C CYS A 1110 46.44 26.06 -46.87
N PRO A 1111 45.27 25.69 -47.43
CA PRO A 1111 45.18 24.76 -48.56
C PRO A 1111 45.79 25.33 -49.85
N TYR A 1112 46.10 26.63 -49.86
CA TYR A 1112 46.76 27.31 -50.97
C TYR A 1112 48.28 27.42 -50.83
N CYS A 1113 48.85 27.35 -49.63
CA CYS A 1113 50.30 27.57 -49.45
C CYS A 1113 50.99 26.66 -48.41
N GLY A 1114 50.26 25.72 -47.80
CA GLY A 1114 50.80 24.77 -46.82
C GLY A 1114 51.21 25.36 -45.46
N SER A 1115 51.00 26.66 -45.23
CA SER A 1115 51.37 27.32 -43.96
C SER A 1115 50.45 26.89 -42.81
N THR A 1116 51.02 26.44 -41.70
CA THR A 1116 50.34 26.12 -40.44
C THR A 1116 50.02 27.37 -39.60
N ASN A 1117 50.59 28.53 -39.95
CA ASN A 1117 50.38 29.78 -39.25
C ASN A 1117 49.03 30.41 -39.66
N LEU A 1118 47.97 30.06 -38.93
CA LEU A 1118 46.59 30.49 -39.19
C LEU A 1118 46.08 31.34 -38.03
N THR A 1119 45.65 32.56 -38.31
CA THR A 1119 45.13 33.51 -37.33
C THR A 1119 43.61 33.58 -37.40
N LYS A 1120 42.96 33.37 -36.25
CA LYS A 1120 41.49 33.45 -36.14
C LYS A 1120 41.11 34.90 -35.82
N THR A 1121 40.27 35.47 -36.67
CA THR A 1121 39.72 36.83 -36.45
C THR A 1121 38.58 36.80 -35.42
N PRO A 1122 38.26 37.93 -34.76
CA PRO A 1122 37.16 38.02 -33.79
C PRO A 1122 35.79 37.65 -34.38
N SER A 1123 35.62 37.78 -35.70
CA SER A 1123 34.42 37.39 -36.46
C SER A 1123 34.35 35.89 -36.80
N GLY A 1124 35.27 35.08 -36.26
CA GLY A 1124 35.27 33.62 -36.41
C GLY A 1124 35.98 33.10 -37.67
N SER A 1125 36.35 33.98 -38.62
CA SER A 1125 37.01 33.57 -39.86
C SER A 1125 38.52 33.31 -39.69
N ILE A 1126 39.04 32.28 -40.35
CA ILE A 1126 40.45 31.87 -40.27
C ILE A 1126 41.21 32.51 -41.43
N ILE A 1127 42.29 33.22 -41.16
CA ILE A 1127 43.14 33.83 -42.19
C ILE A 1127 44.53 33.21 -42.07
N CYS A 1128 45.16 32.89 -43.20
CA CYS A 1128 46.53 32.43 -43.15
C CYS A 1128 47.51 33.59 -42.97
N GLY A 1129 48.40 33.50 -41.99
CA GLY A 1129 49.45 34.49 -41.76
C GLY A 1129 50.43 34.62 -42.92
N ARG A 1130 50.64 33.57 -43.72
CA ARG A 1130 51.55 33.57 -44.88
C ARG A 1130 50.85 33.98 -46.19
N CYS A 1131 49.73 33.35 -46.53
CA CYS A 1131 49.02 33.59 -47.80
C CYS A 1131 48.00 34.75 -47.70
N ARG A 1132 47.72 35.28 -46.50
CA ARG A 1132 46.68 36.29 -46.16
C ARG A 1132 45.28 36.03 -46.68
N ARG A 1133 45.04 34.85 -47.29
CA ARG A 1133 43.74 34.43 -47.78
C ARG A 1133 42.85 34.00 -46.61
N LYS A 1134 41.59 34.43 -46.70
CA LYS A 1134 40.51 34.00 -45.81
C LYS A 1134 40.12 32.58 -46.16
N LEU A 1135 40.24 31.69 -45.19
CA LEU A 1135 39.86 30.28 -45.26
C LEU A 1135 38.46 30.17 -44.65
N ARG A 1136 37.53 29.62 -45.42
CA ARG A 1136 36.17 29.32 -44.96
C ARG A 1136 36.16 28.01 -44.21
#